data_AF-A0A370JXM1-F1
#
_entry.id   AF-A0A370JXM1-F1
#
_cell.length_a   1.000
_cell.length_b   1.000
_cell.length_c   1.000
_cell.angle_alpha   90.00
_cell.angle_beta   90.00
_cell.angle_gamma   90.00
#
_symmetry.space_group_name_H-M   'P 1'
#
loop_
_entity.id
_entity.type
_entity.pdbx_description
1 polymer ?
#
loop_
_entity_poly.entity_id
_entity_poly.type
_entity_poly.pdbx_seq_one_letter_code
_entity_poly.pdbx_strand_id
1 'polypeptide(L)'
;MRSPQGVTLVSALVFMFIAVILVSIAALTSLSNRRNAQDALRTSQAQFAAEAGLERAVARLWHQVLAESNSASLTGYRLALDRLVSDGDTIDLFGAPQRLPDGSGFAVQVSRKDTSTSSGEPQIELTVLSTGTLPDGTTRRLRQVLRIAQAPFPFDFPLLTNKADCIFCHLEVRSMDAFRGLPNPNDPSTWWRRVKVGVLEDLIMRDDQEAGVVHGALLSRGSVRQQRSGRFEPSSRYFTTLEPGQTRIRSTTLLRPTPADCSTPSNCQTPQNLYYNYPTSAELAQFGGRYPDGELPDRFPLPIQDDDGDRWIDDEEWEAEVRSSLAGRNESYTPGRITAAMRINPSTIAWPEAGGVQTLTAEDLGLPRNHVIIDGSVTPITLSGTVFINGDAVIRGRVRGVGTLLVRGSIYILGDLVYDCGQGGDLRDCDYRDPSRLPQLNLVAGGNILMGDFLSIDTWQADAINLLEANRLQLPFSECQANPEQPGCGSGAPEVGYRPNLTLAEVANFNRSELQRWLRDNTYRPRFYTYGEDRVYFGGGCVHDPAAYGTYQPLQAGARVHTCQGEVSLGSVALSQAQVDAVLSRAVRYELTSAFFPSQALKQLWNETVRQRPAGAFRTDGLLYSANAIFSVIQNGRGYNLGGRWDLRGALVAADTGVLAPVKLDIYHDARLRPRIPGGQRVQLTRGVWEVVGQ
;
A
#
# COMPACT_ATOMS: atom_id res chain seq x y z
N MET A 1 -28.47 -104.14 21.71
CA MET A 1 -27.74 -103.60 22.88
C MET A 1 -26.78 -102.51 22.38
N ARG A 2 -27.08 -101.23 22.61
CA ARG A 2 -26.15 -100.10 22.38
C ARG A 2 -25.78 -99.55 23.75
N SER A 3 -24.52 -99.68 24.15
CA SER A 3 -24.04 -99.20 25.45
C SER A 3 -24.08 -97.68 25.50
N PRO A 4 -24.82 -97.05 26.43
CA PRO A 4 -24.86 -95.60 26.61
C PRO A 4 -23.55 -95.01 27.14
N GLN A 5 -22.56 -95.83 27.48
CA GLN A 5 -21.25 -95.37 27.98
C GLN A 5 -20.25 -95.02 26.85
N GLY A 6 -20.43 -95.56 25.63
CA GLY A 6 -19.55 -95.24 24.50
C GLY A 6 -19.82 -93.87 23.87
N VAL A 7 -21.09 -93.44 23.85
CA VAL A 7 -21.50 -92.16 23.25
C VAL A 7 -21.12 -90.97 24.14
N THR A 8 -21.22 -91.10 25.47
CA THR A 8 -20.80 -90.05 26.42
C THR A 8 -19.30 -89.79 26.38
N LEU A 9 -18.47 -90.83 26.21
CA LEU A 9 -17.01 -90.67 26.11
C LEU A 9 -16.62 -89.94 24.81
N VAL A 10 -17.21 -90.33 23.68
CA VAL A 10 -16.94 -89.69 22.38
C VAL A 10 -17.44 -88.24 22.36
N SER A 11 -18.64 -87.98 22.88
CA SER A 11 -19.18 -86.62 22.99
C SER A 11 -18.36 -85.75 23.94
N ALA A 12 -17.87 -86.30 25.07
CA ALA A 12 -17.01 -85.59 25.99
C ALA A 12 -15.64 -85.27 25.36
N LEU A 13 -15.04 -86.20 24.62
CA LEU A 13 -13.78 -85.98 23.89
C LEU A 13 -13.94 -84.94 22.78
N VAL A 14 -15.01 -85.00 21.99
CA VAL A 14 -15.30 -84.00 20.96
C VAL A 14 -15.53 -82.63 21.60
N PHE A 15 -16.27 -82.54 22.69
CA PHE A 15 -16.48 -81.28 23.41
C PHE A 15 -15.18 -80.74 24.01
N MET A 16 -14.34 -81.60 24.58
CA MET A 16 -13.03 -81.22 25.11
C MET A 16 -12.10 -80.73 23.99
N PHE A 17 -12.13 -81.38 22.82
CA PHE A 17 -11.36 -80.97 21.64
C PHE A 17 -11.82 -79.63 21.09
N ILE A 18 -13.13 -79.41 20.99
CA ILE A 18 -13.72 -78.12 20.61
C ILE A 18 -13.36 -77.04 21.63
N ALA A 19 -13.43 -77.34 22.93
CA ALA A 19 -13.05 -76.41 23.99
C ALA A 19 -11.56 -76.03 23.90
N VAL A 20 -10.66 -76.99 23.66
CA VAL A 20 -9.23 -76.74 23.45
C VAL A 20 -8.98 -75.88 22.21
N ILE A 21 -9.69 -76.13 21.11
CA ILE A 21 -9.59 -75.30 19.89
C ILE A 21 -10.07 -73.88 20.16
N LEU A 22 -11.22 -73.70 20.82
CA LEU A 22 -11.76 -72.37 21.12
C LEU A 22 -10.87 -71.58 22.08
N VAL A 23 -10.32 -72.23 23.11
CA VAL A 23 -9.35 -71.61 24.03
C VAL A 23 -8.06 -71.26 23.29
N SER A 24 -7.59 -72.12 22.38
CA SER A 24 -6.40 -71.85 21.57
C SER A 24 -6.60 -70.67 20.63
N ILE A 25 -7.76 -70.59 19.96
CA ILE A 25 -8.12 -69.44 19.11
C ILE A 25 -8.20 -68.17 19.96
N ALA A 26 -8.89 -68.19 21.10
CA ALA A 26 -9.01 -67.02 21.98
C ALA A 26 -7.63 -66.55 22.50
N ALA A 27 -6.74 -67.48 22.85
CA ALA A 27 -5.38 -67.17 23.29
C ALA A 27 -4.54 -66.56 22.15
N LEU A 28 -4.63 -67.11 20.93
CA LEU A 28 -3.94 -66.58 19.75
C LEU A 28 -4.44 -65.18 19.37
N THR A 29 -5.76 -64.96 19.40
CA THR A 29 -6.35 -63.64 19.10
C THR A 29 -5.99 -62.62 20.17
N SER A 30 -5.96 -63.02 21.45
CA SER A 30 -5.52 -62.15 22.55
C SER A 30 -4.05 -61.77 22.44
N LEU A 31 -3.18 -62.73 22.12
CA LEU A 31 -1.75 -62.48 21.86
C LEU A 31 -1.55 -61.58 20.63
N SER A 32 -2.32 -61.80 19.56
CA SER A 32 -2.30 -60.96 18.36
C SER A 32 -2.75 -59.53 18.67
N ASN A 33 -3.85 -59.35 19.41
CA ASN A 33 -4.36 -58.04 19.79
C ASN A 33 -3.39 -57.30 20.71
N ARG A 34 -2.76 -58.02 21.66
CA ARG A 34 -1.74 -57.45 22.54
C ARG A 34 -0.50 -57.01 21.75
N ARG A 35 -0.05 -57.82 20.78
CA ARG A 35 1.05 -57.45 19.88
C ARG A 35 0.69 -56.23 19.03
N ASN A 36 -0.48 -56.23 18.40
CA ASN A 36 -0.96 -55.10 17.59
C ASN A 36 -1.08 -53.81 18.43
N ALA A 37 -1.58 -53.90 19.66
CA ALA A 37 -1.68 -52.76 20.57
C ALA A 37 -0.30 -52.26 21.03
N GLN A 38 0.65 -53.17 21.31
CA GLN A 38 2.02 -52.82 21.66
C GLN A 38 2.77 -52.19 20.49
N ASP A 39 2.61 -52.72 19.28
CA ASP A 39 3.21 -52.16 18.08
C ASP A 39 2.60 -50.78 17.77
N ALA A 40 1.28 -50.61 17.88
CA ALA A 40 0.63 -49.30 17.75
C ALA A 40 1.15 -48.28 18.79
N LEU A 41 1.34 -48.69 20.05
CA LEU A 41 1.89 -47.84 21.09
C LEU A 41 3.34 -47.45 20.80
N ARG A 42 4.20 -48.41 20.41
CA ARG A 42 5.60 -48.16 20.04
C ARG A 42 5.71 -47.20 18.86
N THR A 43 4.89 -47.43 17.83
CA THR A 43 4.87 -46.57 16.65
C THR A 43 4.46 -45.14 17.02
N SER A 44 3.49 -44.99 17.94
CA SER A 44 3.06 -43.70 18.47
C SER A 44 4.14 -43.02 19.31
N GLN A 45 4.87 -43.76 20.15
CA GLN A 45 5.99 -43.22 20.93
C GLN A 45 7.15 -42.75 20.04
N ALA A 46 7.54 -43.55 19.03
CA ALA A 46 8.54 -43.15 18.05
C ALA A 46 8.09 -41.92 17.26
N GLN A 47 6.78 -41.81 16.97
CA GLN A 47 6.19 -40.62 16.36
C GLN A 47 6.30 -39.39 17.27
N PHE A 48 5.98 -39.48 18.56
CA PHE A 48 6.14 -38.36 19.50
C PHE A 48 7.60 -37.89 19.60
N ALA A 49 8.56 -38.81 19.58
CA ALA A 49 9.97 -38.46 19.51
C ALA A 49 10.30 -37.69 18.21
N ALA A 50 9.75 -38.12 17.08
CA ALA A 50 9.90 -37.40 15.81
C ALA A 50 9.21 -36.02 15.82
N GLU A 51 8.01 -35.89 16.39
CA GLU A 51 7.29 -34.62 16.56
C GLU A 51 8.07 -33.64 17.45
N ALA A 52 8.69 -34.13 18.53
CA ALA A 52 9.58 -33.34 19.36
C ALA A 52 10.75 -32.75 18.55
N GLY A 53 11.31 -33.54 17.62
CA GLY A 53 12.32 -33.06 16.68
C GLY A 53 11.79 -31.96 15.74
N LEU A 54 10.56 -32.06 15.24
CA LEU A 54 9.94 -31.02 14.41
C LEU A 54 9.74 -29.71 15.19
N GLU A 55 9.24 -29.76 16.43
CA GLU A 55 9.07 -28.56 17.26
C GLU A 55 10.41 -27.93 17.63
N ARG A 56 11.43 -28.76 17.92
CA ARG A 56 12.79 -28.26 18.16
C ARG A 56 13.38 -27.61 16.92
N ALA A 57 13.09 -28.16 15.74
CA ALA A 57 13.49 -27.59 14.47
C ALA A 57 12.84 -26.21 14.26
N VAL A 58 11.54 -26.04 14.54
CA VAL A 58 10.89 -24.72 14.48
C VAL A 58 11.54 -23.74 15.46
N ALA A 59 11.84 -24.15 16.69
CA ALA A 59 12.53 -23.29 17.65
C ALA A 59 13.89 -22.80 17.13
N ARG A 60 14.70 -23.68 16.51
CA ARG A 60 16.00 -23.31 15.94
C ARG A 60 15.84 -22.48 14.66
N LEU A 61 15.11 -23.00 13.68
CA LEU A 61 15.00 -22.44 12.33
C LEU A 61 14.20 -21.14 12.29
N TRP A 62 13.18 -20.98 13.13
CA TRP A 62 12.36 -19.77 13.14
C TRP A 62 12.79 -18.80 14.24
N HIS A 63 12.59 -19.19 15.51
CA HIS A 63 12.74 -18.26 16.62
C HIS A 63 14.18 -17.80 16.83
N GLN A 64 15.16 -18.73 16.77
CA GLN A 64 16.57 -18.37 16.96
C GLN A 64 17.16 -17.66 15.74
N VAL A 65 16.92 -18.14 14.52
CA VAL A 65 17.39 -17.44 13.31
C VAL A 65 16.80 -16.03 13.21
N LEU A 66 15.51 -15.85 13.53
CA LEU A 66 14.90 -14.52 13.55
C LEU A 66 15.50 -13.61 14.62
N ALA A 67 15.88 -14.15 15.79
CA ALA A 67 16.57 -13.39 16.83
C ALA A 67 18.04 -13.07 16.49
N GLU A 68 18.70 -13.91 15.69
CA GLU A 68 20.07 -13.70 15.17
C GLU A 68 20.09 -12.80 13.92
N SER A 69 18.93 -12.48 13.36
CA SER A 69 18.77 -11.61 12.21
C SER A 69 18.91 -10.15 12.60
N ASN A 70 19.55 -9.37 11.72
CA ASN A 70 19.67 -7.92 11.90
C ASN A 70 18.34 -7.18 11.67
N SER A 71 17.35 -7.83 11.05
CA SER A 71 16.02 -7.28 10.83
C SER A 71 14.95 -8.37 10.83
N ALA A 72 13.69 -8.00 11.05
CA ALA A 72 12.57 -8.93 10.99
C ALA A 72 12.09 -9.24 9.56
N SER A 73 12.86 -8.87 8.52
CA SER A 73 12.48 -9.02 7.12
C SER A 73 12.88 -10.36 6.52
N LEU A 74 12.37 -10.67 5.32
CA LEU A 74 12.73 -11.91 4.63
C LEU A 74 14.20 -11.92 4.25
N THR A 75 14.74 -10.76 3.82
CA THR A 75 16.15 -10.62 3.47
C THR A 75 17.04 -10.79 4.70
N GLY A 76 16.69 -10.15 5.82
CA GLY A 76 17.42 -10.31 7.08
C GLY A 76 17.41 -11.76 7.56
N TYR A 77 16.23 -12.37 7.60
CA TYR A 77 16.07 -13.78 7.98
C TYR A 77 16.88 -14.70 7.06
N ARG A 78 16.87 -14.46 5.74
CA ARG A 78 17.67 -15.23 4.77
C ARG A 78 19.16 -15.15 5.07
N LEU A 79 19.69 -13.95 5.29
CA LEU A 79 21.12 -13.74 5.61
C LEU A 79 21.52 -14.40 6.93
N ALA A 80 20.64 -14.40 7.93
CA ALA A 80 20.87 -15.14 9.17
C ALA A 80 20.83 -16.65 8.94
N LEU A 81 19.89 -17.13 8.12
CA LEU A 81 19.73 -18.54 7.77
C LEU A 81 20.90 -19.07 6.94
N ASP A 82 21.49 -18.27 6.06
CA ASP A 82 22.68 -18.62 5.25
C ASP A 82 23.88 -19.03 6.13
N ARG A 83 23.94 -18.58 7.39
CA ARG A 83 24.97 -19.01 8.36
C ARG A 83 24.76 -20.43 8.87
N LEU A 84 23.56 -20.98 8.69
CA LEU A 84 23.15 -22.31 9.15
C LEU A 84 23.00 -23.29 7.98
N VAL A 85 22.23 -22.91 6.95
CA VAL A 85 21.99 -23.71 5.75
C VAL A 85 21.81 -22.80 4.53
N SER A 86 22.64 -23.01 3.51
CA SER A 86 22.56 -22.26 2.25
C SER A 86 21.41 -22.76 1.37
N ASP A 87 21.01 -21.94 0.39
CA ASP A 87 20.05 -22.38 -0.62
C ASP A 87 20.54 -23.61 -1.40
N GLY A 88 19.69 -24.62 -1.54
CA GLY A 88 19.99 -25.90 -2.18
C GLY A 88 20.65 -26.93 -1.27
N ASP A 89 21.13 -26.54 -0.09
CA ASP A 89 21.84 -27.45 0.82
C ASP A 89 20.88 -28.27 1.70
N THR A 90 21.42 -29.37 2.25
CA THR A 90 20.78 -30.18 3.30
C THR A 90 21.74 -30.39 4.45
N ILE A 91 21.27 -30.17 5.69
CA ILE A 91 22.08 -30.31 6.91
C ILE A 91 21.40 -31.21 7.93
N ASP A 92 22.20 -31.83 8.81
CA ASP A 92 21.73 -32.37 10.08
C ASP A 92 21.68 -31.23 11.12
N LEU A 93 20.49 -30.74 11.44
CA LEU A 93 20.28 -29.47 12.16
C LEU A 93 20.96 -29.40 13.54
N PHE A 94 21.07 -30.54 14.21
CA PHE A 94 21.67 -30.65 15.55
C PHE A 94 22.94 -31.51 15.56
N GLY A 95 23.44 -31.92 14.39
CA GLY A 95 24.51 -32.90 14.26
C GLY A 95 24.10 -34.26 14.82
N ALA A 96 24.51 -34.57 16.06
CA ALA A 96 24.21 -35.84 16.69
C ALA A 96 22.71 -35.97 17.11
N PRO A 97 22.16 -37.20 17.13
CA PRO A 97 20.81 -37.44 17.62
C PRO A 97 20.61 -36.91 19.04
N GLN A 98 19.56 -36.13 19.24
CA GLN A 98 19.20 -35.55 20.53
C GLN A 98 18.47 -36.60 21.37
N ARG A 99 18.74 -36.64 22.68
CA ARG A 99 18.10 -37.59 23.61
C ARG A 99 17.02 -36.91 24.44
N LEU A 100 15.91 -37.61 24.62
CA LEU A 100 14.81 -37.25 25.50
C LEU A 100 14.97 -37.94 26.87
N PRO A 101 14.32 -37.43 27.94
CA PRO A 101 14.45 -37.98 29.30
C PRO A 101 14.04 -39.45 29.44
N ASP A 102 13.17 -39.95 28.57
CA ASP A 102 12.71 -41.34 28.53
C ASP A 102 13.67 -42.28 27.77
N GLY A 103 14.82 -41.77 27.30
CA GLY A 103 15.83 -42.51 26.55
C GLY A 103 15.57 -42.58 25.04
N SER A 104 14.38 -42.19 24.58
CA SER A 104 14.14 -41.99 23.15
C SER A 104 14.98 -40.83 22.62
N GLY A 105 15.05 -40.68 21.30
CA GLY A 105 15.80 -39.59 20.69
C GLY A 105 15.28 -39.23 19.32
N PHE A 106 15.82 -38.17 18.75
CA PHE A 106 15.48 -37.74 17.41
C PHE A 106 16.69 -37.19 16.66
N ALA A 107 16.68 -37.33 15.34
CA ALA A 107 17.60 -36.68 14.42
C ALA A 107 16.81 -35.86 13.40
N VAL A 108 17.26 -34.64 13.12
CA VAL A 108 16.57 -33.72 12.22
C VAL A 108 17.45 -33.35 11.05
N GLN A 109 16.95 -33.60 9.85
CA GLN A 109 17.50 -33.10 8.60
C GLN A 109 16.68 -31.94 8.07
N VAL A 110 17.34 -30.92 7.54
CA VAL A 110 16.70 -29.75 6.96
C VAL A 110 17.28 -29.52 5.58
N SER A 111 16.43 -29.47 4.57
CA SER A 111 16.77 -29.02 3.22
C SER A 111 16.15 -27.66 2.97
N ARG A 112 16.92 -26.74 2.37
CA ARG A 112 16.45 -25.40 2.01
C ARG A 112 16.30 -25.26 0.50
N LYS A 113 15.23 -24.57 0.10
CA LYS A 113 15.02 -24.12 -1.26
C LYS A 113 14.40 -22.73 -1.28
N ASP A 114 15.12 -21.76 -1.82
CA ASP A 114 14.59 -20.42 -2.06
C ASP A 114 13.78 -20.44 -3.37
N THR A 115 12.55 -19.94 -3.31
CA THR A 115 11.62 -19.94 -4.44
C THR A 115 10.87 -18.62 -4.52
N SER A 116 9.85 -18.54 -5.36
CA SER A 116 8.94 -17.41 -5.38
C SER A 116 7.50 -17.89 -5.54
N THR A 117 6.55 -17.08 -5.07
CA THR A 117 5.12 -17.29 -5.32
C THR A 117 4.83 -17.14 -6.81
N SER A 118 3.62 -17.52 -7.24
CA SER A 118 3.16 -17.27 -8.62
C SER A 118 3.10 -15.79 -8.98
N SER A 119 2.98 -14.90 -7.98
CA SER A 119 3.08 -13.44 -8.14
C SER A 119 4.52 -12.92 -8.14
N GLY A 120 5.52 -13.80 -8.04
CA GLY A 120 6.94 -13.44 -8.07
C GLY A 120 7.50 -12.96 -6.73
N GLU A 121 6.77 -13.13 -5.62
CA GLU A 121 7.26 -12.73 -4.30
C GLU A 121 8.22 -13.79 -3.75
N PRO A 122 9.39 -13.39 -3.23
CA PRO A 122 10.37 -14.34 -2.70
C PRO A 122 9.82 -15.10 -1.49
N GLN A 123 10.14 -16.39 -1.40
CA GLN A 123 9.83 -17.24 -0.26
C GLN A 123 10.94 -18.27 -0.03
N ILE A 124 11.14 -18.68 1.21
CA ILE A 124 12.09 -19.73 1.60
C ILE A 124 11.27 -20.95 2.00
N GLU A 125 11.52 -22.08 1.34
CA GLU A 125 10.93 -23.36 1.71
C GLU A 125 11.96 -24.22 2.45
N LEU A 126 11.65 -24.62 3.68
CA LEU A 126 12.46 -25.57 4.46
C LEU A 126 11.71 -26.88 4.57
N THR A 127 12.28 -27.94 4.01
CA THR A 127 11.80 -29.30 4.21
C THR A 127 12.50 -29.89 5.42
N VAL A 128 11.76 -30.05 6.51
CA VAL A 128 12.25 -30.61 7.77
C VAL A 128 11.85 -32.08 7.85
N LEU A 129 12.85 -32.94 7.99
CA LEU A 129 12.70 -34.37 8.16
C LEU A 129 13.17 -34.76 9.55
N SER A 130 12.26 -35.22 10.40
CA SER A 130 12.58 -35.67 11.76
C SER A 130 12.44 -37.18 11.87
N THR A 131 13.50 -37.85 12.30
CA THR A 131 13.50 -39.30 12.59
C THR A 131 13.53 -39.49 14.10
N GLY A 132 12.44 -39.94 14.68
CA GLY A 132 12.35 -40.34 16.09
C GLY A 132 12.78 -41.81 16.24
N THR A 133 13.54 -42.09 17.29
CA THR A 133 14.10 -43.42 17.57
C THR A 133 13.90 -43.76 19.03
N LEU A 134 13.27 -44.90 19.29
CA LEU A 134 13.12 -45.43 20.65
C LEU A 134 14.39 -46.19 21.10
N PRO A 135 14.57 -46.44 22.42
CA PRO A 135 15.72 -47.20 22.93
C PRO A 135 15.87 -48.59 22.32
N ASP A 136 14.77 -49.21 21.87
CA ASP A 136 14.75 -50.53 21.23
C ASP A 136 15.07 -50.50 19.73
N GLY A 137 15.37 -49.32 19.18
CA GLY A 137 15.70 -49.10 17.77
C GLY A 137 14.49 -48.87 16.87
N THR A 138 13.25 -48.90 17.38
CA THR A 138 12.06 -48.56 16.60
C THR A 138 12.16 -47.12 16.11
N THR A 139 12.00 -46.92 14.81
CA THR A 139 12.05 -45.59 14.19
C THR A 139 10.70 -45.11 13.69
N ARG A 140 10.57 -43.79 13.58
CA ARG A 140 9.50 -43.14 12.81
C ARG A 140 10.02 -41.89 12.15
N ARG A 141 9.65 -41.67 10.90
CA ARG A 141 10.11 -40.50 10.15
C ARG A 141 8.96 -39.62 9.71
N LEU A 142 9.03 -38.35 10.12
CA LEU A 142 8.05 -37.31 9.80
C LEU A 142 8.67 -36.25 8.90
N ARG A 143 7.90 -35.76 7.93
CA ARG A 143 8.26 -34.62 7.08
C ARG A 143 7.31 -33.46 7.34
N GLN A 144 7.85 -32.25 7.51
CA GLN A 144 7.09 -31.01 7.55
C GLN A 144 7.74 -29.99 6.61
N VAL A 145 6.92 -29.30 5.83
CA VAL A 145 7.37 -28.17 5.01
C VAL A 145 7.06 -26.87 5.75
N LEU A 146 8.10 -26.08 6.00
CA LEU A 146 7.98 -24.73 6.56
C LEU A 146 8.16 -23.74 5.41
N ARG A 147 7.23 -22.79 5.30
CA ARG A 147 7.33 -21.70 4.32
C ARG A 147 7.52 -20.39 5.05
N ILE A 148 8.65 -19.74 4.81
CA ILE A 148 8.94 -18.41 5.32
C ILE A 148 8.78 -17.45 4.17
N ALA A 149 7.84 -16.53 4.32
CA ALA A 149 7.56 -15.51 3.31
C ALA A 149 7.46 -14.15 3.99
N GLN A 150 7.39 -13.11 3.18
CA GLN A 150 7.01 -11.79 3.66
C GLN A 150 5.60 -11.87 4.28
N ALA A 151 5.46 -11.36 5.50
CA ALA A 151 4.15 -11.14 6.10
C ALA A 151 3.40 -10.10 5.23
N PRO A 152 2.08 -10.25 5.07
CA PRO A 152 1.28 -9.22 4.43
C PRO A 152 1.55 -7.88 5.12
N PHE A 153 1.98 -6.90 4.34
CA PHE A 153 2.34 -5.60 4.88
C PHE A 153 1.13 -5.01 5.62
N PRO A 154 1.25 -4.52 6.87
CA PRO A 154 0.08 -4.16 7.70
C PRO A 154 -0.66 -2.93 7.16
N PHE A 155 -0.04 -2.22 6.23
CA PHE A 155 -0.59 -1.08 5.53
C PHE A 155 -1.57 -1.50 4.44
N ASP A 156 -2.86 -1.27 4.71
CA ASP A 156 -3.98 -1.63 3.83
C ASP A 156 -4.96 -0.46 3.78
N PHE A 157 -4.56 0.59 3.07
CA PHE A 157 -5.28 1.86 2.98
C PHE A 157 -5.53 2.23 1.51
N PRO A 158 -6.78 2.38 1.04
CA PRO A 158 -7.08 3.06 -0.22
C PRO A 158 -6.71 4.54 -0.23
N LEU A 159 -6.73 5.16 0.95
CA LEU A 159 -6.31 6.55 1.15
C LEU A 159 -5.56 6.64 2.47
N LEU A 160 -4.28 7.01 2.43
CA LEU A 160 -3.53 7.49 3.59
C LEU A 160 -2.91 8.83 3.28
N THR A 161 -3.12 9.80 4.16
CA THR A 161 -2.47 11.11 4.06
C THR A 161 -2.17 11.74 5.40
N ASN A 162 -1.19 12.66 5.46
CA ASN A 162 -1.12 13.56 6.60
C ASN A 162 -2.25 14.57 6.53
N LYS A 163 -2.42 15.20 5.37
CA LYS A 163 -3.41 16.24 5.14
C LYS A 163 -4.29 15.95 3.93
N ALA A 164 -5.60 15.91 4.19
CA ALA A 164 -6.64 15.85 3.18
C ALA A 164 -7.39 17.19 3.14
N ASP A 165 -7.26 17.91 2.04
CA ASP A 165 -8.06 19.11 1.75
C ASP A 165 -8.81 18.91 0.44
N CYS A 166 -10.09 19.31 0.42
CA CYS A 166 -11.03 19.20 -0.71
C CYS A 166 -11.32 17.80 -1.29
N ILE A 167 -10.47 16.79 -1.09
CA ILE A 167 -10.62 15.44 -1.68
C ILE A 167 -11.92 14.75 -1.26
N PHE A 168 -12.43 15.01 -0.06
CA PHE A 168 -13.64 14.36 0.47
C PHE A 168 -14.96 14.89 -0.11
N CYS A 169 -14.98 15.97 -0.90
CA CYS A 169 -16.26 16.56 -1.33
C CYS A 169 -17.07 15.66 -2.30
N HIS A 170 -16.39 14.79 -3.06
CA HIS A 170 -17.06 13.86 -3.99
C HIS A 170 -16.45 12.46 -3.97
N LEU A 171 -15.83 12.08 -2.84
CA LEU A 171 -15.10 10.84 -2.67
C LEU A 171 -16.05 9.67 -2.37
N GLU A 172 -15.92 8.55 -3.08
CA GLU A 172 -16.47 7.27 -2.65
C GLU A 172 -15.35 6.22 -2.58
N VAL A 173 -15.13 5.64 -1.41
CA VAL A 173 -14.09 4.63 -1.18
C VAL A 173 -14.73 3.30 -0.87
N ARG A 174 -14.39 2.27 -1.64
CA ARG A 174 -14.93 0.91 -1.49
C ARG A 174 -13.92 -0.14 -1.89
N SER A 175 -14.16 -1.39 -1.50
CA SER A 175 -13.35 -2.50 -1.99
C SER A 175 -13.62 -2.78 -3.47
N MET A 176 -12.61 -3.30 -4.16
CA MET A 176 -12.74 -3.98 -5.45
C MET A 176 -13.84 -5.06 -5.49
N ASP A 177 -14.27 -5.59 -4.34
CA ASP A 177 -15.41 -6.52 -4.25
C ASP A 177 -16.71 -5.91 -4.85
N ALA A 178 -16.82 -4.58 -4.91
CA ALA A 178 -17.94 -3.87 -5.54
C ALA A 178 -18.13 -4.21 -7.03
N PHE A 179 -17.08 -4.65 -7.74
CA PHE A 179 -17.21 -5.11 -9.12
C PHE A 179 -18.05 -6.39 -9.25
N ARG A 180 -18.19 -7.17 -8.17
CA ARG A 180 -19.01 -8.40 -8.15
C ARG A 180 -20.51 -8.13 -8.01
N GLY A 181 -20.90 -6.88 -7.74
CA GLY A 181 -22.28 -6.47 -7.49
C GLY A 181 -22.49 -5.95 -6.07
N LEU A 182 -23.71 -5.46 -5.79
CA LEU A 182 -24.09 -4.92 -4.49
C LEU A 182 -24.19 -6.04 -3.42
N PRO A 183 -23.85 -5.75 -2.15
CA PRO A 183 -23.95 -6.73 -1.09
C PRO A 183 -25.42 -6.95 -0.73
N ASN A 184 -25.78 -8.21 -0.46
CA ASN A 184 -27.09 -8.63 0.00
C ASN A 184 -27.00 -8.99 1.51
N PRO A 185 -27.79 -8.34 2.40
CA PRO A 185 -27.78 -8.64 3.83
C PRO A 185 -28.05 -10.11 4.17
N ASN A 186 -28.79 -10.83 3.30
CA ASN A 186 -29.16 -12.23 3.49
C ASN A 186 -28.18 -13.23 2.86
N ASP A 187 -27.17 -12.76 2.11
CA ASP A 187 -26.16 -13.62 1.46
C ASP A 187 -24.73 -13.14 1.78
N PRO A 188 -24.08 -13.73 2.80
CA PRO A 188 -22.71 -13.38 3.20
C PRO A 188 -21.63 -13.58 2.13
N SER A 189 -21.91 -14.34 1.07
CA SER A 189 -20.97 -14.52 -0.05
C SER A 189 -20.82 -13.24 -0.89
N THR A 190 -21.83 -12.37 -0.87
CA THR A 190 -21.87 -11.10 -1.61
C THR A 190 -21.31 -9.91 -0.83
N TRP A 191 -21.05 -10.07 0.47
CA TRP A 191 -20.58 -8.97 1.32
C TRP A 191 -19.21 -8.47 0.86
N TRP A 192 -18.98 -7.17 0.95
CA TRP A 192 -17.68 -6.62 0.58
C TRP A 192 -16.73 -6.63 1.78
N ARG A 193 -15.43 -6.73 1.51
CA ARG A 193 -14.42 -6.30 2.48
C ARG A 193 -14.61 -4.81 2.76
N ARG A 194 -14.59 -4.45 4.03
CA ARG A 194 -14.56 -3.04 4.43
C ARG A 194 -13.18 -2.46 4.15
N VAL A 195 -13.13 -1.16 3.88
CA VAL A 195 -11.88 -0.42 3.68
C VAL A 195 -11.50 0.40 4.92
N LYS A 196 -10.28 0.92 4.94
CA LYS A 196 -9.78 1.83 5.99
C LYS A 196 -9.16 3.06 5.36
N VAL A 197 -9.65 4.25 5.69
CA VAL A 197 -9.05 5.51 5.27
C VAL A 197 -8.30 6.09 6.46
N GLY A 198 -7.03 6.46 6.27
CA GLY A 198 -6.18 7.02 7.33
C GLY A 198 -5.89 8.50 7.08
N VAL A 199 -6.03 9.32 8.13
CA VAL A 199 -5.54 10.70 8.14
C VAL A 199 -4.71 10.95 9.40
N LEU A 200 -3.46 11.36 9.22
CA LEU A 200 -2.51 11.47 10.32
C LEU A 200 -2.55 12.83 11.02
N GLU A 201 -2.85 13.93 10.31
CA GLU A 201 -2.67 15.29 10.85
C GLU A 201 -3.90 16.20 10.70
N ASP A 202 -4.52 16.32 9.52
CA ASP A 202 -5.65 17.23 9.31
C ASP A 202 -6.57 16.74 8.17
N LEU A 203 -7.86 16.66 8.45
CA LEU A 203 -8.92 16.35 7.50
C LEU A 203 -9.91 17.50 7.45
N ILE A 204 -9.97 18.16 6.30
CA ILE A 204 -10.87 19.29 6.05
C ILE A 204 -11.97 18.83 5.10
N MET A 205 -13.23 19.00 5.52
CA MET A 205 -14.41 18.69 4.71
C MET A 205 -15.33 19.91 4.60
N ARG A 206 -16.05 20.06 3.49
CA ARG A 206 -17.06 21.11 3.39
C ARG A 206 -18.24 20.86 4.32
N ASP A 207 -18.76 21.91 4.93
CA ASP A 207 -19.72 21.87 6.05
C ASP A 207 -21.04 21.14 5.70
N ASP A 208 -21.71 21.59 4.64
CA ASP A 208 -23.06 21.17 4.23
C ASP A 208 -23.19 20.82 2.74
N GLN A 209 -22.10 20.96 1.99
CA GLN A 209 -22.00 20.53 0.61
C GLN A 209 -21.66 19.04 0.51
N GLU A 210 -21.76 18.46 -0.69
CA GLU A 210 -21.43 17.05 -0.92
C GLU A 210 -20.13 16.67 -0.19
N ALA A 211 -20.20 15.56 0.55
CA ALA A 211 -19.06 14.95 1.20
C ALA A 211 -19.15 13.43 1.03
N GLY A 212 -18.00 12.79 1.16
CA GLY A 212 -17.79 11.47 0.61
C GLY A 212 -18.46 10.34 1.38
N VAL A 213 -18.40 9.16 0.78
CA VAL A 213 -18.84 7.89 1.37
C VAL A 213 -17.64 6.98 1.55
N VAL A 214 -17.39 6.52 2.77
CA VAL A 214 -16.40 5.48 3.04
C VAL A 214 -17.13 4.19 3.39
N HIS A 215 -17.02 3.17 2.53
CA HIS A 215 -17.58 1.83 2.79
C HIS A 215 -16.66 1.05 3.75
N GLY A 216 -16.50 1.58 4.96
CA GLY A 216 -15.54 1.12 5.94
C GLY A 216 -15.30 2.13 7.06
N ALA A 217 -14.08 2.17 7.57
CA ALA A 217 -13.68 3.02 8.69
C ALA A 217 -12.82 4.21 8.24
N LEU A 218 -13.03 5.36 8.88
CA LEU A 218 -12.14 6.52 8.82
C LEU A 218 -11.35 6.63 10.12
N LEU A 219 -10.03 6.57 10.03
CA LEU A 219 -9.10 6.60 11.16
C LEU A 219 -8.38 7.95 11.17
N SER A 220 -8.60 8.76 12.21
CA SER A 220 -7.91 10.04 12.38
C SER A 220 -7.08 10.07 13.65
N ARG A 221 -5.83 10.52 13.54
CA ARG A 221 -5.02 11.04 14.67
C ARG A 221 -5.08 12.55 14.78
N GLY A 222 -5.25 13.18 13.64
CA GLY A 222 -5.32 14.61 13.50
C GLY A 222 -6.69 15.20 13.75
N SER A 223 -6.79 16.50 13.44
CA SER A 223 -8.06 17.21 13.48
C SER A 223 -8.97 16.77 12.34
N VAL A 224 -10.24 16.52 12.61
CA VAL A 224 -11.29 16.42 11.60
C VAL A 224 -12.16 17.65 11.74
N ARG A 225 -12.24 18.47 10.69
CA ARG A 225 -12.92 19.76 10.76
C ARG A 225 -13.66 20.15 9.50
N GLN A 226 -14.67 20.99 9.70
CA GLN A 226 -15.40 21.62 8.61
C GLN A 226 -14.64 22.83 8.04
N GLN A 227 -14.65 23.00 6.72
CA GLN A 227 -13.86 24.00 6.00
C GLN A 227 -14.26 25.42 6.39
N ARG A 228 -15.55 25.77 6.34
CA ARG A 228 -16.03 27.14 6.53
C ARG A 228 -16.17 27.47 8.01
N SER A 229 -16.95 26.68 8.74
CA SER A 229 -17.23 26.94 10.16
C SER A 229 -16.06 26.62 11.09
N GLY A 230 -15.14 25.75 10.68
CA GLY A 230 -14.02 25.32 11.51
C GLY A 230 -14.43 24.45 12.72
N ARG A 231 -15.63 23.88 12.71
CA ARG A 231 -16.09 22.94 13.75
C ARG A 231 -15.30 21.63 13.69
N PHE A 232 -14.97 21.06 14.84
CA PHE A 232 -14.21 19.79 14.98
C PHE A 232 -15.12 18.57 14.84
N GLU A 233 -15.70 18.41 13.66
CA GLU A 233 -16.52 17.28 13.28
C GLU A 233 -16.47 17.10 11.75
N PRO A 234 -16.80 15.93 11.20
CA PRO A 234 -16.92 15.76 9.75
C PRO A 234 -18.06 16.61 9.18
N SER A 235 -18.10 16.67 7.86
CA SER A 235 -19.22 17.24 7.12
C SER A 235 -20.55 16.61 7.53
N SER A 236 -21.60 17.43 7.56
CA SER A 236 -22.99 16.96 7.64
C SER A 236 -23.46 16.22 6.39
N ARG A 237 -22.61 15.99 5.40
CA ARG A 237 -22.86 15.13 4.23
C ARG A 237 -21.89 13.96 4.13
N TYR A 238 -21.02 13.75 5.12
CA TYR A 238 -20.18 12.56 5.17
C TYR A 238 -21.02 11.34 5.60
N PHE A 239 -20.81 10.22 4.93
CA PHE A 239 -21.52 8.97 5.19
C PHE A 239 -20.57 7.75 5.21
N THR A 240 -21.04 6.69 5.84
CA THR A 240 -20.44 5.36 5.82
C THR A 240 -21.53 4.32 5.55
N THR A 241 -21.14 3.09 5.25
CA THR A 241 -22.05 1.93 5.17
C THR A 241 -21.69 0.84 6.17
N LEU A 242 -20.67 1.09 7.01
CA LEU A 242 -20.23 0.19 8.06
C LEU A 242 -20.95 0.52 9.38
N GLU A 243 -21.64 -0.45 9.97
CA GLU A 243 -22.13 -0.32 11.34
C GLU A 243 -21.03 -0.67 12.34
N PRO A 244 -20.97 -0.01 13.52
CA PRO A 244 -20.07 -0.43 14.60
C PRO A 244 -20.20 -1.93 14.94
N GLY A 245 -19.06 -2.59 15.12
CA GLY A 245 -18.94 -4.03 15.35
C GLY A 245 -18.88 -4.88 14.09
N GLN A 246 -19.22 -4.34 12.91
CA GLN A 246 -19.13 -5.09 11.65
C GLN A 246 -17.69 -5.20 11.15
N THR A 247 -17.37 -6.34 10.52
CA THR A 247 -16.06 -6.59 9.90
C THR A 247 -16.13 -6.62 8.36
N ARG A 248 -17.34 -6.56 7.78
CA ARG A 248 -17.63 -6.59 6.34
C ARG A 248 -18.84 -5.70 6.04
N ILE A 249 -18.92 -5.19 4.81
CA ILE A 249 -20.04 -4.36 4.34
C ILE A 249 -21.16 -5.27 3.82
N ARG A 250 -22.32 -5.19 4.48
CA ARG A 250 -23.48 -6.06 4.22
C ARG A 250 -24.58 -5.38 3.39
N SER A 251 -24.55 -4.05 3.34
CA SER A 251 -25.49 -3.18 2.62
C SER A 251 -24.78 -1.92 2.16
N THR A 252 -25.28 -1.27 1.11
CA THR A 252 -24.83 0.08 0.69
C THR A 252 -25.73 1.20 1.20
N THR A 253 -26.64 0.90 2.13
CA THR A 253 -27.45 1.93 2.80
C THR A 253 -26.54 2.91 3.51
N LEU A 254 -26.67 4.20 3.20
CA LEU A 254 -25.87 5.26 3.80
C LEU A 254 -26.27 5.49 5.26
N LEU A 255 -25.25 5.56 6.12
CA LEU A 255 -25.36 5.78 7.55
C LEU A 255 -24.57 7.03 7.94
N ARG A 256 -25.05 7.71 8.97
CA ARG A 256 -24.23 8.72 9.67
C ARG A 256 -23.13 7.98 10.45
N PRO A 257 -21.87 8.41 10.36
CA PRO A 257 -20.81 7.81 11.15
C PRO A 257 -21.08 8.02 12.63
N THR A 258 -20.65 7.05 13.44
CA THR A 258 -20.68 7.13 14.89
C THR A 258 -19.25 7.36 15.37
N PRO A 259 -18.91 8.56 15.85
CA PRO A 259 -17.54 8.85 16.27
C PRO A 259 -17.19 8.04 17.52
N ALA A 260 -16.03 7.39 17.49
CA ALA A 260 -15.40 6.77 18.64
C ALA A 260 -14.10 7.51 18.96
N ASP A 261 -14.03 8.12 20.13
CA ASP A 261 -12.81 8.78 20.60
C ASP A 261 -11.93 7.77 21.34
N CYS A 262 -10.78 7.42 20.74
CA CYS A 262 -9.83 6.48 21.31
C CYS A 262 -8.92 7.09 22.39
N SER A 263 -9.08 8.37 22.75
CA SER A 263 -8.52 8.90 24.01
C SER A 263 -8.99 8.07 25.22
N THR A 264 -10.15 7.42 25.10
CA THR A 264 -10.68 6.45 26.06
C THR A 264 -10.70 5.05 25.42
N PRO A 265 -9.79 4.14 25.79
CA PRO A 265 -9.64 2.84 25.11
C PRO A 265 -10.90 1.98 24.98
N SER A 266 -11.82 2.04 25.95
CA SER A 266 -13.08 1.30 25.92
C SER A 266 -13.97 1.66 24.73
N ASN A 267 -13.87 2.88 24.20
CA ASN A 267 -14.65 3.33 23.05
C ASN A 267 -14.22 2.65 21.74
N CYS A 268 -13.00 2.09 21.70
CA CYS A 268 -12.39 1.53 20.49
C CYS A 268 -12.09 0.03 20.61
N GLN A 269 -12.73 -0.69 21.55
CA GLN A 269 -12.51 -2.14 21.74
C GLN A 269 -13.12 -2.99 20.61
N THR A 270 -14.14 -2.47 19.93
CA THR A 270 -14.77 -3.11 18.77
C THR A 270 -14.54 -2.28 17.52
N PRO A 271 -14.60 -2.88 16.31
CA PRO A 271 -14.52 -2.15 15.06
C PRO A 271 -15.55 -1.00 15.01
N GLN A 272 -15.13 0.19 14.61
CA GLN A 272 -15.94 1.40 14.48
C GLN A 272 -15.89 1.89 13.03
N ASN A 273 -16.73 2.86 12.70
CA ASN A 273 -16.77 3.45 11.37
C ASN A 273 -16.11 4.85 11.30
N LEU A 274 -15.89 5.48 12.45
CA LEU A 274 -15.15 6.73 12.58
C LEU A 274 -14.37 6.73 13.89
N TYR A 275 -13.05 6.86 13.78
CA TYR A 275 -12.15 6.94 14.92
C TYR A 275 -11.51 8.32 15.00
N TYR A 276 -11.57 8.91 16.20
CA TYR A 276 -10.77 10.07 16.58
C TYR A 276 -9.66 9.65 17.54
N ASN A 277 -8.57 10.42 17.55
CA ASN A 277 -7.42 10.21 18.42
C ASN A 277 -6.91 8.75 18.35
N TYR A 278 -6.85 8.19 17.15
CA TYR A 278 -6.47 6.79 16.94
C TYR A 278 -5.07 6.51 17.52
N PRO A 279 -4.86 5.43 18.30
CA PRO A 279 -3.65 5.31 19.09
C PRO A 279 -2.39 5.18 18.25
N THR A 280 -1.30 5.76 18.74
CA THR A 280 0.07 5.57 18.27
C THR A 280 0.66 4.26 18.80
N SER A 281 1.83 3.86 18.29
CA SER A 281 2.54 2.66 18.75
C SER A 281 2.90 2.73 20.25
N ALA A 282 3.20 3.93 20.76
CA ALA A 282 3.53 4.19 22.16
C ALA A 282 2.33 4.00 23.10
N GLU A 283 1.12 4.12 22.57
CA GLU A 283 -0.13 4.04 23.31
C GLU A 283 -0.72 2.62 23.29
N LEU A 284 -0.12 1.64 22.61
CA LEU A 284 -0.73 0.32 22.45
C LEU A 284 -0.90 -0.46 23.75
N ALA A 285 -0.12 -0.15 24.80
CA ALA A 285 -0.24 -0.83 26.10
C ALA A 285 -1.67 -0.72 26.68
N GLN A 286 -2.31 0.44 26.54
CA GLN A 286 -3.71 0.63 26.99
C GLN A 286 -4.76 -0.06 26.09
N PHE A 287 -4.35 -0.57 24.92
CA PHE A 287 -5.17 -1.37 24.00
C PHE A 287 -4.77 -2.85 23.98
N GLY A 288 -4.10 -3.35 25.02
CA GLY A 288 -3.68 -4.76 25.08
C GLY A 288 -2.59 -5.12 24.06
N GLY A 289 -1.77 -4.15 23.67
CA GLY A 289 -0.65 -4.32 22.74
C GLY A 289 -1.05 -4.42 21.27
N ARG A 290 -2.27 -3.97 20.91
CA ARG A 290 -2.79 -4.07 19.53
C ARG A 290 -3.54 -2.81 19.14
N TYR A 291 -3.47 -2.44 17.87
CA TYR A 291 -4.31 -1.37 17.34
C TYR A 291 -5.79 -1.81 17.29
N PRO A 292 -6.74 -0.92 17.61
CA PRO A 292 -8.19 -1.17 17.55
C PRO A 292 -8.67 -1.79 16.23
N ASP A 293 -8.15 -1.27 15.12
CA ASP A 293 -8.62 -1.55 13.76
C ASP A 293 -7.46 -1.73 12.76
N GLY A 294 -6.37 -2.32 13.25
CA GLY A 294 -5.13 -2.49 12.51
C GLY A 294 -4.23 -1.25 12.54
N GLU A 295 -3.00 -1.43 12.10
CA GLU A 295 -1.95 -0.44 12.23
C GLU A 295 -2.20 0.80 11.39
N LEU A 296 -2.02 1.96 12.02
CA LEU A 296 -1.92 3.27 11.37
C LEU A 296 -0.50 3.78 11.64
N PRO A 297 0.32 4.13 10.63
CA PRO A 297 1.71 4.56 10.86
C PRO A 297 1.79 5.83 11.69
N ASP A 298 2.62 5.85 12.75
CA ASP A 298 2.76 6.99 13.67
C ASP A 298 3.17 8.30 12.96
N ARG A 299 3.88 8.18 11.85
CA ARG A 299 4.24 9.26 10.93
C ARG A 299 4.01 8.80 9.50
N PHE A 300 3.84 9.74 8.57
CA PHE A 300 3.74 9.40 7.15
C PHE A 300 4.95 8.57 6.74
N PRO A 301 4.74 7.38 6.18
CA PRO A 301 5.86 6.56 5.75
C PRO A 301 6.45 7.13 4.48
N LEU A 302 7.78 7.14 4.39
CA LEU A 302 8.48 7.53 3.18
C LEU A 302 8.75 6.28 2.32
N PRO A 303 8.67 6.39 1.00
CA PRO A 303 8.95 5.27 0.10
C PRO A 303 10.44 4.91 0.07
N ILE A 304 11.31 5.89 0.37
CA ILE A 304 12.76 5.77 0.49
C ILE A 304 13.11 6.28 1.89
N GLN A 305 14.09 5.65 2.53
CA GLN A 305 14.52 6.06 3.85
C GLN A 305 15.20 7.44 3.78
N ASP A 306 14.75 8.34 4.65
CA ASP A 306 15.33 9.68 4.87
C ASP A 306 16.21 9.56 6.13
N ASP A 307 17.51 9.32 5.92
CA ASP A 307 18.48 8.96 6.95
C ASP A 307 18.96 10.17 7.75
N ASP A 308 19.04 11.34 7.11
CA ASP A 308 19.49 12.58 7.75
C ASP A 308 18.34 13.47 8.26
N GLY A 309 17.09 13.12 7.92
CA GLY A 309 15.88 13.81 8.35
C GLY A 309 15.68 15.16 7.64
N ASP A 310 16.29 15.36 6.48
CA ASP A 310 16.18 16.60 5.71
C ASP A 310 14.92 16.68 4.84
N ARG A 311 14.11 15.61 4.80
CA ARG A 311 12.88 15.48 4.00
C ARG A 311 13.13 15.61 2.51
N TRP A 312 14.33 15.30 2.02
CA TRP A 312 14.71 15.36 0.61
C TRP A 312 15.49 14.11 0.24
N ILE A 313 15.07 13.42 -0.83
CA ILE A 313 15.80 12.24 -1.29
C ILE A 313 17.06 12.68 -2.05
N ASP A 314 18.17 12.71 -1.35
CA ASP A 314 19.47 13.13 -1.88
C ASP A 314 20.17 12.04 -2.73
N ASP A 315 21.38 12.34 -3.20
CA ASP A 315 22.13 11.41 -4.07
C ASP A 315 22.62 10.18 -3.27
N GLU A 316 22.96 10.35 -2.00
CA GLU A 316 23.45 9.28 -1.13
C GLU A 316 22.33 8.29 -0.80
N GLU A 317 21.17 8.78 -0.36
CA GLU A 317 19.99 7.98 -0.04
C GLU A 317 19.48 7.22 -1.27
N TRP A 318 19.37 7.91 -2.40
CA TRP A 318 18.92 7.30 -3.64
C TRP A 318 19.87 6.20 -4.11
N GLU A 319 21.18 6.48 -4.16
CA GLU A 319 22.16 5.49 -4.60
C GLU A 319 22.24 4.31 -3.63
N ALA A 320 22.13 4.53 -2.32
CA ALA A 320 22.09 3.48 -1.33
C ALA A 320 20.90 2.54 -1.55
N GLU A 321 19.71 3.10 -1.78
CA GLU A 321 18.48 2.33 -2.03
C GLU A 321 18.60 1.47 -3.31
N VAL A 322 19.05 2.08 -4.42
CA VAL A 322 19.22 1.40 -5.71
C VAL A 322 20.29 0.32 -5.62
N ARG A 323 21.48 0.62 -5.08
CA ARG A 323 22.58 -0.35 -4.97
C ARG A 323 22.23 -1.49 -4.02
N SER A 324 21.54 -1.22 -2.91
CA SER A 324 21.03 -2.24 -2.00
C SER A 324 20.05 -3.18 -2.72
N SER A 325 19.18 -2.63 -3.57
CA SER A 325 18.24 -3.42 -4.38
C SER A 325 18.98 -4.30 -5.39
N LEU A 326 19.89 -3.72 -6.19
CA LEU A 326 20.69 -4.44 -7.18
C LEU A 326 21.54 -5.56 -6.55
N ALA A 327 22.02 -5.36 -5.32
CA ALA A 327 22.75 -6.36 -4.55
C ALA A 327 21.84 -7.46 -3.92
N GLY A 328 20.52 -7.38 -4.08
CA GLY A 328 19.55 -8.30 -3.49
C GLY A 328 19.43 -8.21 -1.96
N ARG A 329 19.86 -7.08 -1.37
CA ARG A 329 19.87 -6.82 0.07
C ARG A 329 18.69 -5.96 0.53
N ASN A 330 18.05 -5.24 -0.39
CA ASN A 330 16.90 -4.41 -0.08
C ASN A 330 15.67 -5.27 0.29
N GLU A 331 14.96 -4.85 1.33
CA GLU A 331 13.82 -5.58 1.90
C GLU A 331 12.49 -5.21 1.22
N SER A 332 12.42 -4.00 0.66
CA SER A 332 11.24 -3.41 0.03
C SER A 332 11.24 -3.65 -1.48
N TYR A 333 12.37 -3.37 -2.15
CA TYR A 333 12.44 -3.33 -3.60
C TYR A 333 13.39 -4.38 -4.14
N THR A 334 12.84 -5.34 -4.87
CA THR A 334 13.62 -6.29 -5.69
C THR A 334 13.85 -5.67 -7.07
N PRO A 335 15.06 -5.71 -7.63
CA PRO A 335 15.35 -5.08 -8.92
C PRO A 335 14.58 -5.77 -10.05
N GLY A 336 14.22 -4.97 -11.05
CA GLY A 336 13.29 -5.35 -12.10
C GLY A 336 13.66 -4.84 -13.48
N ARG A 337 12.70 -4.93 -14.39
CA ARG A 337 12.80 -4.41 -15.76
C ARG A 337 11.47 -3.86 -16.25
N ILE A 338 11.55 -2.91 -17.17
CA ILE A 338 10.44 -2.31 -17.91
C ILE A 338 10.62 -2.60 -19.39
N THR A 339 9.53 -2.91 -20.09
CA THR A 339 9.47 -2.91 -21.56
C THR A 339 8.31 -2.03 -22.00
N ALA A 340 8.62 -0.94 -22.70
CA ALA A 340 7.64 0.05 -23.12
C ALA A 340 8.19 0.92 -24.25
N ALA A 341 7.31 1.62 -24.97
CA ALA A 341 7.72 2.72 -25.82
C ALA A 341 8.19 3.87 -24.93
N MET A 342 9.46 4.28 -25.07
CA MET A 342 10.09 5.19 -24.12
C MET A 342 11.04 6.18 -24.80
N ARG A 343 11.14 7.37 -24.23
CA ARG A 343 12.22 8.34 -24.50
C ARG A 343 12.96 8.62 -23.20
N ILE A 344 14.29 8.56 -23.22
CA ILE A 344 15.17 8.84 -22.08
C ILE A 344 15.90 10.15 -22.36
N ASN A 345 15.86 11.09 -21.42
CA ASN A 345 16.45 12.42 -21.54
C ASN A 345 16.22 13.07 -22.92
N PRO A 346 14.98 13.10 -23.45
CA PRO A 346 14.72 13.63 -24.78
C PRO A 346 15.01 15.13 -24.87
N SER A 347 15.66 15.55 -25.96
CA SER A 347 15.82 16.98 -26.30
C SER A 347 14.52 17.64 -26.74
N THR A 348 13.54 16.84 -27.18
CA THR A 348 12.21 17.29 -27.58
C THR A 348 11.17 16.50 -26.80
N ILE A 349 10.38 17.19 -25.99
CA ILE A 349 9.34 16.60 -25.15
C ILE A 349 8.12 16.28 -26.02
N ALA A 350 7.97 15.01 -26.37
CA ALA A 350 6.86 14.47 -27.15
C ALA A 350 6.64 13.00 -26.78
N TRP A 351 5.44 12.47 -27.04
CA TRP A 351 5.21 11.03 -26.84
C TRP A 351 6.16 10.18 -27.73
N PRO A 352 6.64 9.03 -27.25
CA PRO A 352 7.39 8.07 -28.07
C PRO A 352 6.57 7.58 -29.27
N GLU A 353 7.23 7.40 -30.42
CA GLU A 353 6.58 6.77 -31.57
C GLU A 353 6.43 5.26 -31.33
N ALA A 354 5.46 4.61 -32.00
CA ALA A 354 5.13 3.20 -31.78
C ALA A 354 6.32 2.22 -32.00
N GLY A 355 7.34 2.61 -32.76
CA GLY A 355 8.58 1.84 -32.94
C GLY A 355 9.63 1.99 -31.82
N GLY A 356 9.40 2.88 -30.85
CA GLY A 356 10.34 3.22 -29.77
C GLY A 356 10.33 2.26 -28.57
N VAL A 357 9.91 1.01 -28.75
CA VAL A 357 9.83 0.03 -27.66
C VAL A 357 11.23 -0.44 -27.29
N GLN A 358 11.57 -0.31 -26.02
CA GLN A 358 12.85 -0.74 -25.47
C GLN A 358 12.65 -1.46 -24.13
N THR A 359 13.58 -2.37 -23.81
CA THR A 359 13.63 -3.07 -22.53
C THR A 359 14.81 -2.54 -21.72
N LEU A 360 14.54 -2.05 -20.51
CA LEU A 360 15.55 -1.49 -19.61
C LEU A 360 15.42 -2.11 -18.22
N THR A 361 16.54 -2.21 -17.53
CA THR A 361 16.64 -2.75 -16.18
C THR A 361 16.57 -1.63 -15.13
N ALA A 362 16.45 -2.05 -13.86
CA ALA A 362 16.61 -1.19 -12.69
C ALA A 362 17.92 -0.39 -12.70
N GLU A 363 19.01 -0.99 -13.18
CA GLU A 363 20.33 -0.35 -13.21
C GLU A 363 20.41 0.74 -14.28
N ASP A 364 19.92 0.44 -15.48
CA ASP A 364 19.98 1.34 -16.66
C ASP A 364 19.33 2.70 -16.39
N LEU A 365 18.21 2.71 -15.65
CA LEU A 365 17.43 3.91 -15.35
C LEU A 365 17.69 4.47 -13.95
N GLY A 366 18.17 3.63 -13.02
CA GLY A 366 18.25 3.96 -11.60
C GLY A 366 19.57 4.59 -11.15
N LEU A 367 20.70 4.25 -11.77
CA LEU A 367 21.98 4.86 -11.41
C LEU A 367 22.21 6.20 -12.13
N PRO A 368 22.10 6.29 -13.47
CA PRO A 368 22.31 7.56 -14.17
C PRO A 368 21.11 8.49 -13.98
N ARG A 369 21.34 9.81 -13.95
CA ARG A 369 20.24 10.79 -13.96
C ARG A 369 19.44 10.68 -15.25
N ASN A 370 18.18 10.27 -15.13
CA ASN A 370 17.31 9.96 -16.25
C ASN A 370 15.91 10.52 -16.01
N HIS A 371 15.46 11.36 -16.93
CA HIS A 371 14.06 11.75 -17.09
C HIS A 371 13.45 10.93 -18.22
N VAL A 372 12.25 10.39 -18.01
CA VAL A 372 11.66 9.45 -18.97
C VAL A 372 10.23 9.84 -19.37
N ILE A 373 9.90 9.61 -20.63
CA ILE A 373 8.52 9.65 -21.14
C ILE A 373 8.17 8.23 -21.57
N ILE A 374 7.12 7.66 -20.99
CA ILE A 374 6.68 6.27 -21.16
C ILE A 374 5.27 6.26 -21.74
N ASP A 375 5.07 5.60 -22.86
CA ASP A 375 3.75 5.48 -23.50
C ASP A 375 3.32 4.02 -23.67
N GLY A 376 2.25 3.67 -22.98
CA GLY A 376 1.59 2.37 -23.05
C GLY A 376 0.34 2.34 -23.92
N SER A 377 0.01 3.42 -24.63
CA SER A 377 -1.28 3.56 -25.33
C SER A 377 -1.44 2.59 -26.52
N VAL A 378 -0.34 2.30 -27.22
CA VAL A 378 -0.28 1.36 -28.34
C VAL A 378 0.28 0.01 -27.90
N THR A 379 1.48 0.01 -27.30
CA THR A 379 2.13 -1.20 -26.77
C THR A 379 2.12 -1.15 -25.25
N PRO A 380 1.47 -2.11 -24.56
CA PRO A 380 1.37 -2.06 -23.10
C PRO A 380 2.74 -2.05 -22.42
N ILE A 381 2.86 -1.20 -21.41
CA ILE A 381 4.00 -1.14 -20.51
C ILE A 381 4.05 -2.45 -19.74
N THR A 382 5.10 -3.23 -19.92
CA THR A 382 5.30 -4.49 -19.21
C THR A 382 6.33 -4.30 -18.11
N LEU A 383 5.93 -4.58 -16.86
CA LEU A 383 6.76 -4.39 -15.67
C LEU A 383 6.92 -5.70 -14.90
N SER A 384 8.13 -5.92 -14.39
CA SER A 384 8.44 -6.98 -13.43
C SER A 384 9.46 -6.49 -12.42
N GLY A 385 9.22 -6.69 -11.12
CA GLY A 385 10.10 -6.18 -10.07
C GLY A 385 10.05 -4.65 -9.96
N THR A 386 11.09 -4.04 -9.38
CA THR A 386 11.20 -2.59 -9.21
C THR A 386 12.11 -2.00 -10.28
N VAL A 387 11.63 -1.01 -11.02
CA VAL A 387 12.43 -0.18 -11.92
C VAL A 387 12.60 1.18 -11.27
N PHE A 388 13.86 1.57 -11.14
CA PHE A 388 14.25 2.84 -10.53
C PHE A 388 14.48 3.88 -11.63
N ILE A 389 14.06 5.12 -11.43
CA ILE A 389 14.29 6.24 -12.35
C ILE A 389 14.87 7.40 -11.55
N ASN A 390 16.14 7.74 -11.79
CA ASN A 390 16.83 8.84 -11.11
C ASN A 390 16.52 10.20 -11.78
N GLY A 391 15.27 10.64 -11.69
CA GLY A 391 14.77 11.86 -12.30
C GLY A 391 13.24 11.88 -12.28
N ASP A 392 12.64 12.52 -13.27
CA ASP A 392 11.17 12.61 -13.39
C ASP A 392 10.63 11.62 -14.43
N ALA A 393 9.35 11.26 -14.33
CA ALA A 393 8.68 10.38 -15.29
C ALA A 393 7.35 10.94 -15.77
N VAL A 394 7.09 10.87 -17.07
CA VAL A 394 5.78 11.10 -17.67
C VAL A 394 5.22 9.78 -18.18
N ILE A 395 3.97 9.45 -17.87
CA ILE A 395 3.39 8.14 -18.16
C ILE A 395 1.92 8.21 -18.60
N ARG A 396 1.54 7.33 -19.54
CA ARG A 396 0.14 7.00 -19.87
C ARG A 396 0.01 5.58 -20.43
N GLY A 397 -1.22 5.10 -20.57
CA GLY A 397 -1.58 3.96 -21.40
C GLY A 397 -1.91 2.69 -20.64
N ARG A 398 -1.58 1.54 -21.22
CA ARG A 398 -1.90 0.22 -20.67
C ARG A 398 -0.71 -0.42 -19.98
N VAL A 399 -0.95 -1.19 -18.92
CA VAL A 399 0.10 -1.80 -18.09
C VAL A 399 -0.14 -3.30 -17.88
N ARG A 400 0.94 -4.08 -17.93
CA ARG A 400 0.99 -5.53 -17.70
C ARG A 400 2.05 -5.89 -16.66
N GLY A 401 1.87 -7.08 -16.08
CA GLY A 401 2.82 -7.67 -15.14
C GLY A 401 2.60 -7.20 -13.71
N VAL A 402 3.63 -7.41 -12.88
CA VAL A 402 3.63 -7.11 -11.45
C VAL A 402 4.92 -6.36 -11.16
N GLY A 403 4.84 -5.07 -10.88
CA GLY A 403 6.03 -4.27 -10.65
C GLY A 403 5.79 -2.89 -10.07
N THR A 404 6.91 -2.27 -9.71
CA THR A 404 6.99 -0.94 -9.12
C THR A 404 7.82 -0.05 -10.03
N LEU A 405 7.31 1.14 -10.36
CA LEU A 405 8.11 2.25 -10.86
C LEU A 405 8.42 3.16 -9.68
N LEU A 406 9.67 3.14 -9.21
CA LEU A 406 10.16 4.05 -8.18
C LEU A 406 10.92 5.18 -8.85
N VAL A 407 10.39 6.38 -8.77
CA VAL A 407 10.90 7.59 -9.43
C VAL A 407 11.41 8.53 -8.36
N ARG A 408 12.65 8.98 -8.47
CA ARG A 408 13.25 9.89 -7.47
C ARG A 408 12.51 11.23 -7.43
N GLY A 409 12.25 11.80 -8.60
CA GLY A 409 11.54 13.06 -8.77
C GLY A 409 10.04 12.86 -8.86
N SER A 410 9.39 13.67 -9.69
CA SER A 410 7.94 13.69 -9.85
C SER A 410 7.45 12.74 -10.94
N ILE A 411 6.22 12.24 -10.79
CA ILE A 411 5.51 11.45 -11.79
C ILE A 411 4.34 12.25 -12.35
N TYR A 412 4.27 12.37 -13.66
CA TYR A 412 3.19 13.03 -14.39
C TYR A 412 2.33 11.98 -15.11
N ILE A 413 1.10 11.76 -14.65
CA ILE A 413 0.15 10.84 -15.28
C ILE A 413 -0.75 11.63 -16.22
N LEU A 414 -0.37 11.67 -17.49
CA LEU A 414 -0.99 12.53 -18.52
C LEU A 414 -1.91 11.73 -19.45
N GLY A 415 -2.69 10.81 -18.90
CA GLY A 415 -3.62 9.95 -19.63
C GLY A 415 -4.20 8.85 -18.74
N ASP A 416 -5.13 8.07 -19.29
CA ASP A 416 -5.56 6.86 -18.60
C ASP A 416 -4.38 5.93 -18.39
N LEU A 417 -4.31 5.31 -17.22
CA LEU A 417 -3.31 4.32 -16.88
C LEU A 417 -4.01 3.05 -16.39
N VAL A 418 -4.26 2.09 -17.28
CA VAL A 418 -5.15 0.95 -16.96
C VAL A 418 -4.47 -0.38 -17.18
N TYR A 419 -4.91 -1.40 -16.46
CA TYR A 419 -4.42 -2.75 -16.64
C TYR A 419 -4.86 -3.34 -17.98
N ASP A 420 -3.96 -4.13 -18.56
CA ASP A 420 -4.21 -4.94 -19.72
C ASP A 420 -4.03 -6.42 -19.39
N CYS A 421 -5.04 -7.22 -19.72
CA CYS A 421 -5.07 -8.66 -19.49
C CYS A 421 -4.97 -9.45 -20.80
N GLY A 422 -4.49 -8.79 -21.86
CA GLY A 422 -4.20 -9.41 -23.15
C GLY A 422 -2.90 -10.22 -23.13
N GLN A 423 -2.56 -10.80 -24.27
CA GLN A 423 -1.35 -11.60 -24.47
C GLN A 423 -0.67 -11.14 -25.76
N GLY A 424 0.66 -11.21 -25.83
CA GLY A 424 1.39 -10.78 -27.02
C GLY A 424 1.09 -9.33 -27.41
N GLY A 425 0.75 -9.07 -28.68
CA GLY A 425 0.38 -7.74 -29.16
C GLY A 425 -1.08 -7.34 -28.91
N ASP A 426 -1.94 -8.27 -28.47
CA ASP A 426 -3.38 -8.03 -28.40
C ASP A 426 -3.76 -7.28 -27.12
N LEU A 427 -4.45 -6.15 -27.25
CA LEU A 427 -5.00 -5.39 -26.12
C LEU A 427 -6.32 -6.02 -25.64
N ARG A 428 -6.48 -6.13 -24.32
CA ARG A 428 -7.71 -6.65 -23.71
C ARG A 428 -7.95 -6.05 -22.33
N ASP A 429 -9.18 -5.58 -22.12
CA ASP A 429 -9.62 -5.11 -20.82
C ASP A 429 -9.69 -6.26 -19.79
N CYS A 430 -9.31 -5.95 -18.56
CA CYS A 430 -9.31 -6.89 -17.46
C CYS A 430 -10.71 -7.10 -16.84
N ASP A 431 -10.94 -8.27 -16.25
CA ASP A 431 -12.11 -8.54 -15.42
C ASP A 431 -11.81 -8.23 -13.95
N TYR A 432 -12.32 -7.10 -13.48
CA TYR A 432 -12.07 -6.61 -12.11
C TYR A 432 -12.87 -7.38 -11.04
N ARG A 433 -13.76 -8.31 -11.42
CA ARG A 433 -14.49 -9.18 -10.46
C ARG A 433 -13.59 -10.22 -9.81
N ASP A 434 -12.48 -10.56 -10.47
CA ASP A 434 -11.45 -11.45 -9.95
C ASP A 434 -10.10 -10.73 -9.85
N PRO A 435 -9.88 -9.96 -8.76
CA PRO A 435 -8.64 -9.23 -8.56
C PRO A 435 -7.40 -10.12 -8.59
N SER A 436 -7.49 -11.42 -8.27
CA SER A 436 -6.32 -12.31 -8.20
C SER A 436 -5.58 -12.45 -9.54
N ARG A 437 -6.26 -12.18 -10.66
CA ARG A 437 -5.73 -12.30 -12.02
C ARG A 437 -5.28 -10.99 -12.65
N LEU A 438 -5.48 -9.87 -11.95
CA LEU A 438 -5.12 -8.56 -12.46
C LEU A 438 -3.61 -8.33 -12.34
N PRO A 439 -3.01 -7.56 -13.27
CA PRO A 439 -1.71 -6.93 -13.06
C PRO A 439 -1.65 -6.14 -11.75
N GLN A 440 -0.44 -5.77 -11.35
CA GLN A 440 -0.19 -4.92 -10.19
C GLN A 440 0.86 -3.87 -10.53
N LEU A 441 0.44 -2.61 -10.49
CA LEU A 441 1.33 -1.47 -10.68
C LEU A 441 1.45 -0.69 -9.38
N ASN A 442 2.68 -0.42 -8.95
CA ASN A 442 2.97 0.58 -7.94
C ASN A 442 3.72 1.74 -8.60
N LEU A 443 3.12 2.92 -8.63
CA LEU A 443 3.79 4.17 -8.99
C LEU A 443 4.21 4.88 -7.71
N VAL A 444 5.52 4.98 -7.50
CA VAL A 444 6.09 5.52 -6.29
C VAL A 444 7.00 6.70 -6.65
N ALA A 445 6.74 7.88 -6.09
CA ALA A 445 7.49 9.10 -6.34
C ALA A 445 8.17 9.58 -5.05
N GLY A 446 9.49 9.83 -5.12
CA GLY A 446 10.21 10.61 -4.12
C GLY A 446 9.82 12.09 -4.17
N GLY A 447 9.36 12.58 -5.31
CA GLY A 447 8.76 13.91 -5.49
C GLY A 447 7.23 13.89 -5.34
N ASN A 448 6.56 14.55 -6.29
CA ASN A 448 5.10 14.66 -6.36
C ASN A 448 4.51 13.71 -7.41
N ILE A 449 3.22 13.35 -7.29
CA ILE A 449 2.46 12.78 -8.42
C ILE A 449 1.43 13.81 -8.89
N LEU A 450 1.51 14.18 -10.15
CA LEU A 450 0.59 15.12 -10.77
C LEU A 450 -0.19 14.41 -11.88
N MET A 451 -1.50 14.60 -11.91
CA MET A 451 -2.33 13.94 -12.91
C MET A 451 -3.52 14.79 -13.34
N GLY A 452 -4.10 14.42 -14.46
CA GLY A 452 -5.16 15.21 -15.06
C GLY A 452 -4.66 16.57 -15.56
N ASP A 453 -5.53 17.57 -15.49
CA ASP A 453 -5.27 18.92 -16.02
C ASP A 453 -4.95 19.94 -14.92
N PHE A 454 -3.94 19.65 -14.12
CA PHE A 454 -3.43 20.54 -13.06
C PHE A 454 -2.79 21.84 -13.60
N LEU A 455 -2.62 21.92 -14.92
CA LEU A 455 -1.93 23.01 -15.63
C LEU A 455 -2.87 24.06 -16.21
N SER A 456 -4.16 23.77 -16.37
CA SER A 456 -5.10 24.73 -16.92
C SER A 456 -5.47 25.82 -15.93
N ILE A 457 -5.77 27.00 -16.46
CA ILE A 457 -6.36 28.10 -15.69
C ILE A 457 -7.71 27.74 -15.06
N ASP A 458 -8.13 28.51 -14.06
CA ASP A 458 -9.49 28.47 -13.53
C ASP A 458 -10.52 29.07 -14.53
N THR A 459 -11.62 28.36 -14.73
CA THR A 459 -12.73 28.77 -15.63
C THR A 459 -14.02 29.02 -14.88
N TRP A 460 -13.97 29.40 -13.61
CA TRP A 460 -15.17 29.61 -12.81
C TRP A 460 -16.19 30.51 -13.52
N GLN A 461 -17.42 30.00 -13.67
CA GLN A 461 -18.53 30.67 -14.38
C GLN A 461 -18.23 31.06 -15.85
N ALA A 462 -17.14 30.53 -16.44
CA ALA A 462 -16.78 30.79 -17.83
C ALA A 462 -17.24 29.65 -18.73
N ASP A 463 -18.47 29.75 -19.26
CA ASP A 463 -19.15 28.66 -19.98
C ASP A 463 -18.59 28.38 -21.40
N ALA A 464 -17.68 29.23 -21.88
CA ALA A 464 -17.23 29.23 -23.28
C ALA A 464 -15.71 29.04 -23.49
N ILE A 465 -14.93 28.77 -22.44
CA ILE A 465 -13.46 28.66 -22.56
C ILE A 465 -13.04 27.24 -22.96
N ASN A 466 -12.28 27.13 -24.06
CA ASN A 466 -11.61 25.90 -24.46
C ASN A 466 -10.22 25.82 -23.82
N LEU A 467 -10.08 25.08 -22.72
CA LEU A 467 -8.81 24.93 -22.00
C LEU A 467 -7.73 24.11 -22.74
N LEU A 468 -8.05 23.54 -23.92
CA LEU A 468 -7.06 22.89 -24.79
C LEU A 468 -6.29 23.88 -25.68
N GLU A 469 -6.59 25.18 -25.59
CA GLU A 469 -5.83 26.24 -26.24
C GLU A 469 -4.51 26.52 -25.50
N ALA A 470 -3.45 26.87 -26.25
CA ALA A 470 -2.11 27.03 -25.70
C ALA A 470 -1.99 28.20 -24.70
N ASN A 471 -2.82 29.23 -24.82
CA ASN A 471 -2.86 30.39 -23.92
C ASN A 471 -3.72 30.16 -22.66
N ARG A 472 -4.13 28.92 -22.38
CA ARG A 472 -4.91 28.52 -21.19
C ARG A 472 -4.08 27.77 -20.16
N LEU A 473 -2.75 27.90 -20.26
CA LEU A 473 -1.79 27.43 -19.29
C LEU A 473 -1.76 28.39 -18.09
N GLN A 474 -1.85 27.84 -16.88
CA GLN A 474 -1.70 28.58 -15.64
C GLN A 474 -0.29 29.16 -15.53
N LEU A 475 -0.19 30.49 -15.40
CA LEU A 475 1.06 31.19 -15.14
C LEU A 475 1.37 31.25 -13.63
N PRO A 476 2.64 31.49 -13.23
CA PRO A 476 3.04 31.61 -11.82
C PRO A 476 2.34 32.75 -11.07
N PHE A 477 2.40 32.74 -9.74
CA PHE A 477 1.75 33.77 -8.92
C PHE A 477 2.31 35.16 -9.18
N SER A 478 3.64 35.29 -9.34
CA SER A 478 4.29 36.59 -9.55
C SER A 478 3.80 37.30 -10.81
N GLU A 479 3.72 36.57 -11.92
CA GLU A 479 3.22 37.10 -13.19
C GLU A 479 1.75 37.52 -13.09
N CYS A 480 0.90 36.66 -12.52
CA CYS A 480 -0.53 36.95 -12.40
C CYS A 480 -0.88 38.01 -11.35
N GLN A 481 -0.03 38.22 -10.35
CA GLN A 481 -0.17 39.36 -9.45
C GLN A 481 0.18 40.68 -10.13
N ALA A 482 1.20 40.67 -11.00
CA ALA A 482 1.61 41.87 -11.74
C ALA A 482 0.62 42.25 -12.84
N ASN A 483 0.06 41.25 -13.53
CA ASN A 483 -0.88 41.45 -14.62
C ASN A 483 -1.99 40.38 -14.61
N PRO A 484 -3.00 40.51 -13.73
CA PRO A 484 -4.04 39.49 -13.58
C PRO A 484 -4.89 39.28 -14.84
N GLU A 485 -4.99 40.28 -15.72
CA GLU A 485 -5.83 40.23 -16.92
C GLU A 485 -5.21 39.44 -18.09
N GLN A 486 -3.94 39.04 -17.98
CA GLN A 486 -3.27 38.37 -19.08
C GLN A 486 -3.78 36.92 -19.30
N PRO A 487 -3.70 36.43 -20.55
CA PRO A 487 -4.00 35.03 -20.83
C PRO A 487 -3.10 34.12 -19.99
N GLY A 488 -3.70 33.28 -19.14
CA GLY A 488 -2.98 32.39 -18.23
C GLY A 488 -3.22 32.65 -16.73
N CYS A 489 -3.97 33.71 -16.38
CA CYS A 489 -4.27 34.09 -15.00
C CYS A 489 -5.75 33.88 -14.61
N GLY A 490 -6.40 32.89 -15.21
CA GLY A 490 -7.84 32.66 -15.00
C GLY A 490 -8.71 33.37 -16.02
N SER A 491 -10.02 33.33 -15.76
CA SER A 491 -11.06 33.80 -16.67
C SER A 491 -11.66 35.16 -16.32
N GLY A 492 -11.29 35.75 -15.18
CA GLY A 492 -11.73 37.09 -14.78
C GLY A 492 -13.23 37.19 -14.53
N ALA A 493 -13.83 36.17 -13.90
CA ALA A 493 -15.28 36.10 -13.74
C ALA A 493 -15.84 37.31 -12.95
N PRO A 494 -17.02 37.85 -13.31
CA PRO A 494 -17.51 39.13 -12.79
C PRO A 494 -17.58 39.26 -11.26
N GLU A 495 -17.84 38.14 -10.55
CA GLU A 495 -18.04 38.13 -9.09
C GLU A 495 -16.76 37.84 -8.30
N VAL A 496 -15.82 37.08 -8.86
CA VAL A 496 -14.65 36.54 -8.15
C VAL A 496 -13.32 37.06 -8.69
N GLY A 497 -13.32 37.72 -9.85
CA GLY A 497 -12.13 38.27 -10.50
C GLY A 497 -11.18 37.20 -11.03
N TYR A 498 -9.93 37.62 -11.27
CA TYR A 498 -8.84 36.74 -11.70
C TYR A 498 -8.21 36.04 -10.50
N ARG A 499 -8.10 34.71 -10.61
CA ARG A 499 -7.66 33.82 -9.53
C ARG A 499 -6.93 32.61 -10.10
N PRO A 500 -6.04 31.97 -9.32
CA PRO A 500 -5.35 30.78 -9.75
C PRO A 500 -6.30 29.60 -9.91
N ASN A 501 -5.85 28.59 -10.65
CA ASN A 501 -6.47 27.27 -10.60
C ASN A 501 -6.40 26.64 -9.20
N LEU A 502 -7.14 25.55 -9.01
CA LEU A 502 -7.16 24.86 -7.73
C LEU A 502 -5.77 24.39 -7.29
N THR A 503 -4.96 23.85 -8.20
CA THR A 503 -3.63 23.33 -7.86
C THR A 503 -2.75 24.38 -7.18
N LEU A 504 -2.69 25.61 -7.72
CA LEU A 504 -1.93 26.71 -7.12
C LEU A 504 -2.55 27.18 -5.79
N ALA A 505 -3.88 27.19 -5.69
CA ALA A 505 -4.55 27.52 -4.43
C ALA A 505 -4.20 26.51 -3.31
N GLU A 506 -4.21 25.21 -3.62
CA GLU A 506 -3.82 24.15 -2.70
C GLU A 506 -2.35 24.22 -2.30
N VAL A 507 -1.45 24.47 -3.27
CA VAL A 507 -0.02 24.76 -2.99
C VAL A 507 0.12 25.86 -1.94
N ALA A 508 -0.60 26.98 -2.11
CA ALA A 508 -0.56 28.09 -1.17
C ALA A 508 -1.17 27.75 0.20
N ASN A 509 -2.20 26.89 0.24
CA ASN A 509 -2.82 26.41 1.48
C ASN A 509 -1.91 25.47 2.27
N PHE A 510 -1.21 24.56 1.58
CA PHE A 510 -0.23 23.65 2.17
C PHE A 510 0.97 24.44 2.69
N ASN A 511 1.52 25.37 1.89
CA ASN A 511 2.63 26.23 2.31
C ASN A 511 2.29 27.06 3.57
N ARG A 512 1.08 27.61 3.66
CA ARG A 512 0.61 28.29 4.88
C ARG A 512 0.60 27.35 6.09
N SER A 513 0.14 26.11 5.90
CA SER A 513 0.03 25.12 6.97
C SER A 513 1.41 24.69 7.49
N GLU A 514 2.35 24.47 6.58
CA GLU A 514 3.75 24.15 6.88
C GLU A 514 4.45 25.30 7.61
N LEU A 515 4.20 26.55 7.18
CA LEU A 515 4.71 27.74 7.84
C LEU A 515 4.13 27.92 9.25
N GLN A 516 2.84 27.65 9.46
CA GLN A 516 2.23 27.66 10.79
C GLN A 516 2.86 26.63 11.74
N ARG A 517 3.23 25.44 11.23
CA ARG A 517 3.92 24.42 12.04
C ARG A 517 5.28 24.89 12.48
N TRP A 518 6.05 25.45 11.55
CA TRP A 518 7.36 26.03 11.86
C TRP A 518 7.28 27.20 12.85
N LEU A 519 6.26 28.04 12.75
CA LEU A 519 6.06 29.13 13.71
C LEU A 519 5.70 28.62 15.11
N ARG A 520 5.09 27.43 15.23
CA ARG A 520 4.81 26.78 16.52
C ARG A 520 6.04 26.04 17.07
N ASP A 521 6.83 25.44 16.19
CA ASP A 521 8.05 24.71 16.50
C ASP A 521 9.11 25.03 15.43
N ASN A 522 10.08 25.87 15.79
CA ASN A 522 11.12 26.30 14.87
C ASN A 522 12.15 25.21 14.52
N THR A 523 12.08 24.05 15.19
CA THR A 523 12.88 22.85 14.87
C THR A 523 12.25 22.01 13.76
N TYR A 524 10.95 22.20 13.52
CA TYR A 524 10.23 21.60 12.41
C TYR A 524 10.88 21.99 11.08
N ARG A 525 11.00 21.02 10.16
CA ARG A 525 11.49 21.27 8.81
C ARG A 525 10.34 21.40 7.82
N PRO A 526 10.01 22.60 7.31
CA PRO A 526 8.87 22.77 6.41
C PRO A 526 9.13 22.14 5.06
N ARG A 527 8.05 21.69 4.44
CA ARG A 527 8.02 21.32 3.05
C ARG A 527 7.21 22.35 2.26
N PHE A 528 7.86 23.09 1.37
CA PHE A 528 7.18 24.05 0.52
C PHE A 528 7.03 23.53 -0.90
N TYR A 529 5.93 23.92 -1.53
CA TYR A 529 5.61 23.63 -2.92
C TYR A 529 5.71 24.92 -3.75
N THR A 530 6.25 24.81 -4.96
CA THR A 530 6.33 25.93 -5.91
C THR A 530 5.84 25.52 -7.31
N TYR A 531 5.51 26.50 -8.15
CA TYR A 531 4.98 26.26 -9.49
C TYR A 531 5.57 27.26 -10.48
N GLY A 532 6.44 26.78 -11.38
CA GLY A 532 7.03 27.59 -12.46
C GLY A 532 7.88 28.79 -11.99
N GLU A 533 8.18 28.88 -10.70
CA GLU A 533 8.98 29.93 -10.09
C GLU A 533 9.63 29.43 -8.79
N ASP A 534 10.74 30.05 -8.37
CA ASP A 534 11.45 29.67 -7.13
C ASP A 534 10.83 30.27 -5.85
N ARG A 535 9.83 31.14 -6.01
CA ARG A 535 9.24 31.91 -4.90
C ARG A 535 8.14 31.11 -4.22
N VAL A 536 8.24 30.98 -2.89
CA VAL A 536 7.19 30.35 -2.08
C VAL A 536 6.07 31.35 -1.83
N TYR A 537 4.86 30.95 -2.20
CA TYR A 537 3.62 31.68 -1.93
C TYR A 537 2.74 30.93 -0.94
N PHE A 538 2.00 31.68 -0.12
CA PHE A 538 1.03 31.12 0.81
C PHE A 538 -0.25 31.96 0.85
N GLY A 539 -1.36 31.36 1.28
CA GLY A 539 -2.62 32.07 1.45
C GLY A 539 -2.50 33.15 2.55
N GLY A 540 -2.71 34.41 2.21
CA GLY A 540 -2.64 35.52 3.17
C GLY A 540 -3.86 35.63 4.11
N GLY A 541 -4.76 34.65 4.09
CA GLY A 541 -5.96 34.59 4.90
C GLY A 541 -6.37 33.15 5.23
N CYS A 542 -7.65 32.96 5.52
CA CYS A 542 -8.19 31.66 5.94
C CYS A 542 -9.04 30.91 4.91
N VAL A 543 -9.34 31.55 3.78
CA VAL A 543 -10.10 30.95 2.66
C VAL A 543 -9.29 29.80 2.05
N HIS A 544 -9.95 28.67 1.81
CA HIS A 544 -9.33 27.50 1.17
C HIS A 544 -9.60 27.48 -0.34
N ASP A 545 -10.78 27.94 -0.78
CA ASP A 545 -11.14 28.04 -2.19
C ASP A 545 -10.22 29.03 -2.95
N PRO A 546 -10.06 28.88 -4.29
CA PRO A 546 -9.32 29.85 -5.10
C PRO A 546 -9.85 31.28 -4.93
N ALA A 547 -8.94 32.19 -4.55
CA ALA A 547 -9.22 33.59 -4.27
C ALA A 547 -8.47 34.52 -5.23
N ALA A 548 -8.78 35.83 -5.22
CA ALA A 548 -8.10 36.79 -6.09
C ALA A 548 -6.58 36.80 -5.84
N TYR A 549 -5.76 36.95 -6.88
CA TYR A 549 -4.30 36.87 -6.77
C TYR A 549 -3.68 37.76 -5.67
N GLY A 550 -4.27 38.92 -5.39
CA GLY A 550 -3.81 39.83 -4.34
C GLY A 550 -3.92 39.29 -2.91
N THR A 551 -4.66 38.19 -2.67
CA THR A 551 -4.78 37.59 -1.33
C THR A 551 -3.63 36.65 -0.99
N TYR A 552 -2.81 36.26 -1.97
CA TYR A 552 -1.66 35.39 -1.75
C TYR A 552 -0.42 36.23 -1.48
N GLN A 553 0.37 35.82 -0.48
CA GLN A 553 1.56 36.55 -0.07
C GLN A 553 2.81 35.72 -0.36
N PRO A 554 3.87 36.33 -0.91
CA PRO A 554 5.15 35.67 -0.96
C PRO A 554 5.75 35.54 0.43
N LEU A 555 6.57 34.52 0.64
CA LEU A 555 7.33 34.34 1.87
C LEU A 555 8.44 35.40 1.96
N GLN A 556 8.12 36.53 2.61
CA GLN A 556 9.02 37.67 2.77
C GLN A 556 8.76 38.40 4.10
N ALA A 557 9.69 39.28 4.50
CA ALA A 557 9.54 40.07 5.70
C ALA A 557 8.29 40.98 5.61
N GLY A 558 7.56 41.09 6.72
CA GLY A 558 6.29 41.82 6.81
C GLY A 558 5.07 41.03 6.33
N ALA A 559 5.24 39.90 5.63
CA ALA A 559 4.12 39.03 5.25
C ALA A 559 3.44 38.47 6.51
N ARG A 560 2.11 38.35 6.47
CA ARG A 560 1.28 37.97 7.62
C ARG A 560 0.78 36.54 7.47
N VAL A 561 1.20 35.67 8.37
CA VAL A 561 0.76 34.28 8.44
C VAL A 561 -0.43 34.19 9.40
N HIS A 562 -1.60 33.88 8.88
CA HIS A 562 -2.82 33.74 9.68
C HIS A 562 -2.90 32.36 10.31
N THR A 563 -3.28 32.28 11.59
CA THR A 563 -3.74 31.05 12.24
C THR A 563 -5.23 30.92 12.00
N CYS A 564 -5.68 29.78 11.48
CA CYS A 564 -7.05 29.61 10.99
C CYS A 564 -7.78 28.48 11.70
N GLN A 565 -9.06 28.72 11.99
CA GLN A 565 -10.03 27.70 12.36
C GLN A 565 -11.16 27.74 11.34
N GLY A 566 -11.14 26.77 10.43
CA GLY A 566 -11.93 26.86 9.21
C GLY A 566 -11.51 28.07 8.39
N GLU A 567 -12.48 28.85 7.89
CA GLU A 567 -12.24 30.10 7.16
C GLU A 567 -12.16 31.33 8.08
N VAL A 568 -12.15 31.13 9.40
CA VAL A 568 -12.03 32.20 10.40
C VAL A 568 -10.56 32.35 10.83
N SER A 569 -10.07 33.59 10.78
CA SER A 569 -8.76 33.96 11.31
C SER A 569 -8.80 34.13 12.82
N LEU A 570 -8.03 33.32 13.55
CA LEU A 570 -7.83 33.44 14.99
C LEU A 570 -6.76 34.49 15.36
N GLY A 571 -5.94 34.89 14.40
CA GLY A 571 -4.86 35.85 14.58
C GLY A 571 -3.85 35.75 13.44
N SER A 572 -2.86 36.64 13.42
CA SER A 572 -1.76 36.55 12.46
C SER A 572 -0.43 37.03 13.02
N VAL A 573 0.65 36.44 12.53
CA VAL A 573 2.03 36.80 12.85
C VAL A 573 2.67 37.44 11.62
N ALA A 574 3.25 38.63 11.77
CA ALA A 574 4.07 39.24 10.72
C ALA A 574 5.48 38.66 10.79
N LEU A 575 6.03 38.21 9.66
CA LEU A 575 7.35 37.62 9.59
C LEU A 575 8.44 38.70 9.69
N SER A 576 9.43 38.48 10.53
CA SER A 576 10.68 39.26 10.51
C SER A 576 11.64 38.72 9.45
N GLN A 577 12.62 39.53 9.03
CA GLN A 577 13.64 39.08 8.08
C GLN A 577 14.40 37.84 8.60
N ALA A 578 14.78 37.85 9.88
CA ALA A 578 15.47 36.72 10.50
C ALA A 578 14.63 35.42 10.46
N GLN A 579 13.31 35.52 10.60
CA GLN A 579 12.43 34.35 10.47
C GLN A 579 12.36 33.83 9.04
N VAL A 580 12.31 34.73 8.06
CA VAL A 580 12.31 34.35 6.63
C VAL A 580 13.60 33.64 6.26
N ASP A 581 14.75 34.18 6.68
CA ASP A 581 16.06 33.57 6.42
C ASP A 581 16.18 32.19 7.12
N ALA A 582 15.72 32.10 8.37
CA ALA A 582 15.73 30.85 9.14
C ALA A 582 14.81 29.77 8.55
N VAL A 583 13.61 30.12 8.09
CA VAL A 583 12.70 29.13 7.51
C VAL A 583 13.16 28.69 6.12
N LEU A 584 13.65 29.61 5.28
CA LEU A 584 14.11 29.30 3.92
C LEU A 584 15.40 28.47 3.90
N SER A 585 16.27 28.61 4.91
CA SER A 585 17.48 27.81 5.05
C SER A 585 17.24 26.38 5.55
N ARG A 586 16.09 26.14 6.21
CA ARG A 586 15.70 24.80 6.68
C ARG A 586 14.75 24.08 5.73
N ALA A 587 13.84 24.81 5.09
CA ALA A 587 12.76 24.20 4.33
C ALA A 587 13.26 23.45 3.10
N VAL A 588 12.67 22.29 2.85
CA VAL A 588 12.77 21.61 1.55
C VAL A 588 11.74 22.22 0.60
N ARG A 589 12.10 22.30 -0.68
CA ARG A 589 11.25 22.88 -1.74
C ARG A 589 11.01 21.85 -2.84
N TYR A 590 9.74 21.67 -3.19
CA TYR A 590 9.31 20.78 -4.25
C TYR A 590 8.59 21.57 -5.33
N GLU A 591 9.20 21.66 -6.49
CA GLU A 591 8.54 22.21 -7.67
C GLU A 591 7.53 21.19 -8.22
N LEU A 592 6.33 21.66 -8.56
CA LEU A 592 5.28 20.82 -9.15
C LEU A 592 5.63 20.42 -10.58
N THR A 593 6.20 21.36 -11.33
CA THR A 593 6.85 21.12 -12.62
C THR A 593 8.34 20.99 -12.42
N SER A 594 9.10 20.52 -13.41
CA SER A 594 10.56 20.53 -13.30
C SER A 594 11.16 21.30 -14.45
N ALA A 595 12.42 21.73 -14.28
CA ALA A 595 13.16 22.37 -15.36
C ALA A 595 13.25 21.48 -16.63
N PHE A 596 13.24 20.15 -16.46
CA PHE A 596 13.25 19.21 -17.58
C PHE A 596 11.88 19.06 -18.25
N PHE A 597 10.80 19.02 -17.45
CA PHE A 597 9.43 18.96 -17.93
C PHE A 597 8.68 20.26 -17.60
N PRO A 598 8.90 21.34 -18.39
CA PRO A 598 8.25 22.61 -18.15
C PRO A 598 6.74 22.52 -18.39
N SER A 599 5.97 23.39 -17.72
CA SER A 599 4.50 23.43 -17.75
C SER A 599 3.94 23.42 -19.18
N GLN A 600 4.56 24.14 -20.11
CA GLN A 600 4.13 24.18 -21.51
C GLN A 600 4.25 22.82 -22.20
N ALA A 601 5.34 22.09 -21.97
CA ALA A 601 5.57 20.78 -22.58
C ALA A 601 4.61 19.73 -22.00
N LEU A 602 4.43 19.72 -20.67
CA LEU A 602 3.45 18.86 -20.01
C LEU A 602 2.02 19.15 -20.51
N LYS A 603 1.67 20.42 -20.69
CA LYS A 603 0.36 20.83 -21.22
C LYS A 603 0.15 20.36 -22.65
N GLN A 604 1.18 20.39 -23.49
CA GLN A 604 1.12 19.85 -24.86
C GLN A 604 0.86 18.34 -24.85
N LEU A 605 1.63 17.58 -24.06
CA LEU A 605 1.45 16.13 -23.93
C LEU A 605 0.03 15.77 -23.42
N TRP A 606 -0.44 16.50 -22.41
CA TRP A 606 -1.80 16.35 -21.87
C TRP A 606 -2.88 16.64 -22.93
N ASN A 607 -2.77 17.78 -23.62
CA ASN A 607 -3.74 18.17 -24.64
C ASN A 607 -3.80 17.15 -25.78
N GLU A 608 -2.66 16.58 -26.18
CA GLU A 608 -2.61 15.50 -27.17
C GLU A 608 -3.38 14.26 -26.67
N THR A 609 -3.14 13.83 -25.44
CA THR A 609 -3.84 12.67 -24.86
C THR A 609 -5.35 12.90 -24.76
N VAL A 610 -5.78 14.03 -24.21
CA VAL A 610 -7.21 14.31 -23.98
C VAL A 610 -8.01 14.35 -25.27
N ARG A 611 -7.43 14.89 -26.36
CA ARG A 611 -8.10 14.97 -27.66
C ARG A 611 -8.38 13.59 -28.27
N GLN A 612 -7.55 12.60 -27.97
CA GLN A 612 -7.66 11.24 -28.50
C GLN A 612 -8.44 10.28 -27.58
N ARG A 613 -8.66 10.69 -26.34
CA ARG A 613 -9.32 9.88 -25.31
C ARG A 613 -10.84 9.78 -25.54
N PRO A 614 -11.46 8.60 -25.34
CA PRO A 614 -12.92 8.48 -25.30
C PRO A 614 -13.55 9.24 -24.11
N ALA A 615 -14.82 9.63 -24.27
CA ALA A 615 -15.61 10.25 -23.21
C ALA A 615 -15.84 9.29 -22.02
N GLY A 616 -15.62 9.77 -20.80
CA GLY A 616 -15.86 9.03 -19.56
C GLY A 616 -14.90 9.43 -18.44
N ALA A 617 -15.03 8.78 -17.28
CA ALA A 617 -14.16 9.03 -16.13
C ALA A 617 -12.69 8.82 -16.49
N PHE A 618 -11.80 9.69 -15.99
CA PHE A 618 -10.34 9.46 -15.92
C PHE A 618 -10.09 8.15 -15.18
N ARG A 619 -9.29 7.23 -15.73
CA ARG A 619 -9.08 5.91 -15.13
C ARG A 619 -7.61 5.68 -14.83
N THR A 620 -7.34 5.31 -13.58
CA THR A 620 -6.01 4.88 -13.17
C THR A 620 -6.08 3.60 -12.36
N ASP A 621 -5.14 2.70 -12.62
CA ASP A 621 -4.96 1.43 -11.93
C ASP A 621 -3.61 1.42 -11.25
N GLY A 622 -3.57 0.88 -10.04
CA GLY A 622 -2.33 0.78 -9.28
C GLY A 622 -2.33 1.60 -7.99
N LEU A 623 -1.24 1.43 -7.24
CA LEU A 623 -0.91 2.26 -6.10
C LEU A 623 -0.26 3.54 -6.60
N LEU A 624 -0.76 4.69 -6.15
CA LEU A 624 -0.15 6.00 -6.33
C LEU A 624 0.43 6.42 -4.99
N TYR A 625 1.76 6.42 -4.86
CA TYR A 625 2.45 6.69 -3.61
C TYR A 625 3.47 7.81 -3.78
N SER A 626 3.22 8.97 -3.18
CA SER A 626 4.17 10.09 -3.16
C SER A 626 4.76 10.26 -1.77
N ALA A 627 6.07 10.50 -1.68
CA ALA A 627 6.69 11.00 -0.44
C ALA A 627 6.13 12.39 -0.05
N ASN A 628 5.68 13.16 -1.06
CA ASN A 628 5.20 14.51 -0.92
C ASN A 628 3.71 14.65 -1.23
N ALA A 629 3.35 15.29 -2.34
CA ALA A 629 1.98 15.60 -2.66
C ALA A 629 1.45 14.82 -3.87
N ILE A 630 0.14 14.56 -3.85
CA ILE A 630 -0.61 14.19 -5.04
C ILE A 630 -1.55 15.34 -5.40
N PHE A 631 -1.38 15.87 -6.61
CA PHE A 631 -2.26 16.89 -7.20
C PHE A 631 -3.02 16.33 -8.39
N SER A 632 -4.33 16.56 -8.42
CA SER A 632 -5.17 16.12 -9.53
C SER A 632 -6.31 17.09 -9.79
N VAL A 633 -6.52 17.44 -11.06
CA VAL A 633 -7.68 18.23 -11.50
C VAL A 633 -8.33 17.54 -12.69
N ILE A 634 -9.58 17.12 -12.51
CA ILE A 634 -10.35 16.40 -13.52
C ILE A 634 -11.44 17.33 -14.03
N GLN A 635 -11.16 17.97 -15.16
CA GLN A 635 -12.04 19.01 -15.71
C GLN A 635 -13.41 18.44 -16.11
N ASN A 636 -14.45 19.25 -15.89
CA ASN A 636 -15.81 19.02 -16.38
C ASN A 636 -16.21 20.20 -17.26
N GLY A 637 -15.79 20.21 -18.52
CA GLY A 637 -15.96 21.37 -19.39
C GLY A 637 -15.85 21.07 -20.88
N ARG A 638 -16.20 22.06 -21.72
CA ARG A 638 -16.08 21.98 -23.17
C ARG A 638 -14.63 21.67 -23.58
N GLY A 639 -14.47 20.68 -24.45
CA GLY A 639 -13.16 20.21 -24.90
C GLY A 639 -12.59 19.04 -24.09
N TYR A 640 -13.18 18.65 -22.96
CA TYR A 640 -12.76 17.47 -22.20
C TYR A 640 -13.71 16.31 -22.32
N ASN A 641 -13.09 15.14 -22.48
CA ASN A 641 -13.75 13.85 -22.47
C ASN A 641 -13.67 13.17 -21.09
N LEU A 642 -13.46 13.93 -20.00
CA LEU A 642 -13.26 13.41 -18.63
C LEU A 642 -14.54 13.35 -17.80
N GLY A 643 -15.55 14.16 -18.14
CA GLY A 643 -16.83 14.22 -17.42
C GLY A 643 -16.73 14.56 -15.93
N GLY A 644 -15.63 15.18 -15.47
CA GLY A 644 -15.40 15.51 -14.06
C GLY A 644 -15.27 14.33 -13.11
N ARG A 645 -15.03 13.11 -13.63
CA ARG A 645 -14.98 11.87 -12.84
C ARG A 645 -13.63 11.21 -12.88
N TRP A 646 -13.20 10.64 -11.76
CA TRP A 646 -12.00 9.82 -11.67
C TRP A 646 -12.31 8.49 -10.99
N ASP A 647 -12.02 7.40 -11.69
CA ASP A 647 -12.06 6.04 -11.16
C ASP A 647 -10.61 5.57 -10.91
N LEU A 648 -10.19 5.52 -9.65
CA LEU A 648 -8.94 4.92 -9.20
C LEU A 648 -9.20 3.47 -8.76
N ARG A 649 -8.58 2.50 -9.42
CA ARG A 649 -8.63 1.07 -9.03
C ARG A 649 -7.29 0.68 -8.40
N GLY A 650 -7.18 0.94 -7.11
CA GLY A 650 -5.96 0.77 -6.35
C GLY A 650 -5.98 1.59 -5.07
N ALA A 651 -4.91 2.35 -4.81
CA ALA A 651 -4.75 3.12 -3.58
C ALA A 651 -4.01 4.44 -3.83
N LEU A 652 -4.27 5.43 -2.98
CA LEU A 652 -3.67 6.76 -3.00
C LEU A 652 -2.99 7.03 -1.65
N VAL A 653 -1.68 7.21 -1.66
CA VAL A 653 -0.86 7.42 -0.46
C VAL A 653 0.04 8.62 -0.70
N ALA A 654 -0.13 9.69 0.06
CA ALA A 654 0.67 10.89 -0.08
C ALA A 654 0.67 11.68 1.21
N ALA A 655 1.74 12.40 1.52
CA ALA A 655 1.73 13.22 2.71
C ALA A 655 0.69 14.34 2.57
N ASP A 656 0.59 14.97 1.39
CA ASP A 656 -0.45 15.96 1.10
C ASP A 656 -1.29 15.55 -0.13
N THR A 657 -2.60 15.77 -0.09
CA THR A 657 -3.49 15.44 -1.22
C THR A 657 -4.38 16.63 -1.59
N GLY A 658 -4.19 17.17 -2.79
CA GLY A 658 -5.01 18.24 -3.38
C GLY A 658 -5.69 17.74 -4.65
N VAL A 659 -6.89 17.18 -4.53
CA VAL A 659 -7.60 16.49 -5.62
C VAL A 659 -8.97 17.11 -5.87
N LEU A 660 -9.26 17.43 -7.12
CA LEU A 660 -10.56 17.86 -7.59
C LEU A 660 -11.08 16.97 -8.72
N ALA A 661 -12.13 16.23 -8.41
CA ALA A 661 -13.02 15.60 -9.37
C ALA A 661 -14.43 16.13 -9.10
N PRO A 662 -14.88 17.17 -9.84
CA PRO A 662 -16.07 17.95 -9.50
C PRO A 662 -17.39 17.19 -9.63
N VAL A 663 -17.36 16.00 -10.26
CA VAL A 663 -18.53 15.12 -10.32
C VAL A 663 -18.35 13.93 -9.39
N LYS A 664 -17.21 13.23 -9.45
CA LYS A 664 -16.96 12.07 -8.57
C LYS A 664 -15.51 11.61 -8.56
N LEU A 665 -15.01 11.25 -7.38
CA LEU A 665 -13.80 10.46 -7.19
C LEU A 665 -14.15 9.10 -6.61
N ASP A 666 -14.04 8.04 -7.39
CA ASP A 666 -14.24 6.66 -6.95
C ASP A 666 -12.89 5.98 -6.71
N ILE A 667 -12.63 5.52 -5.47
CA ILE A 667 -11.47 4.67 -5.14
C ILE A 667 -11.96 3.25 -4.87
N TYR A 668 -11.61 2.32 -5.77
CA TYR A 668 -11.80 0.89 -5.63
C TYR A 668 -10.53 0.26 -5.08
N HIS A 669 -10.52 0.01 -3.78
CA HIS A 669 -9.36 -0.49 -3.05
C HIS A 669 -8.95 -1.89 -3.50
N ASP A 670 -7.74 -1.99 -4.04
CA ASP A 670 -7.07 -3.25 -4.31
C ASP A 670 -6.08 -3.59 -3.18
N ALA A 671 -6.55 -4.39 -2.22
CA ALA A 671 -5.77 -4.78 -1.03
C ALA A 671 -4.50 -5.61 -1.33
N ARG A 672 -4.25 -5.97 -2.60
CA ARG A 672 -2.99 -6.58 -3.05
C ARG A 672 -1.89 -5.53 -3.21
N LEU A 673 -2.27 -4.28 -3.51
CA LEU A 673 -1.35 -3.18 -3.71
C LEU A 673 -1.03 -2.55 -2.35
N ARG A 674 0.08 -3.00 -1.76
CA ARG A 674 0.53 -2.51 -0.46
C ARG A 674 1.84 -1.77 -0.63
N PRO A 675 1.93 -0.49 -0.22
CA PRO A 675 3.19 0.24 -0.25
C PRO A 675 4.21 -0.53 0.57
N ARG A 676 5.40 -0.72 0.02
CA ARG A 676 6.51 -1.30 0.77
C ARG A 676 7.26 -0.14 1.40
N ILE A 677 7.47 -0.20 2.72
CA ILE A 677 8.17 0.84 3.47
C ILE A 677 9.49 0.24 3.95
N PRO A 678 10.63 0.91 3.71
CA PRO A 678 11.92 0.52 4.29
C PRO A 678 11.80 0.25 5.81
N GLY A 679 12.34 -0.89 6.26
CA GLY A 679 12.34 -1.29 7.67
C GLY A 679 11.00 -1.75 8.26
N GLY A 680 9.88 -1.67 7.51
CA GLY A 680 8.56 -2.10 7.98
C GLY A 680 8.20 -3.56 7.63
N GLN A 681 8.97 -4.19 6.75
CA GLN A 681 8.65 -5.52 6.23
C GLN A 681 8.96 -6.61 7.27
N ARG A 682 7.95 -7.41 7.63
CA ARG A 682 8.11 -8.54 8.56
C ARG A 682 8.10 -9.86 7.81
N VAL A 683 8.71 -10.90 8.37
CA VAL A 683 8.54 -12.29 7.95
C VAL A 683 7.38 -12.96 8.66
N GLN A 684 6.78 -13.93 7.97
CA GLN A 684 5.82 -14.84 8.53
C GLN A 684 6.25 -16.28 8.24
N LEU A 685 6.11 -17.13 9.26
CA LEU A 685 6.20 -18.57 9.11
C LEU A 685 4.81 -19.16 8.86
N THR A 686 4.68 -19.93 7.79
CA THR A 686 3.54 -20.83 7.54
C THR A 686 4.02 -22.27 7.70
N ARG A 687 3.38 -23.01 8.62
CA ARG A 687 3.69 -24.42 8.87
C ARG A 687 2.76 -25.29 8.04
N GLY A 688 3.32 -26.14 7.19
CA GLY A 688 2.57 -27.22 6.54
C GLY A 688 2.15 -28.28 7.56
N VAL A 689 1.12 -29.05 7.21
CA VAL A 689 0.78 -30.27 7.97
C VAL A 689 1.93 -31.26 7.81
N TRP A 690 2.38 -31.87 8.90
CA TRP A 690 3.40 -32.91 8.84
C TRP A 690 2.79 -34.23 8.38
N GLU A 691 3.60 -35.07 7.74
CA GLU A 691 3.16 -36.38 7.26
C GLU A 691 4.20 -37.46 7.60
N VAL A 692 3.75 -38.70 7.69
CA VAL A 692 4.64 -39.86 7.86
C VAL A 692 5.22 -40.24 6.51
N VAL A 693 6.55 -40.26 6.42
CA VAL A 693 7.27 -40.61 5.17
C VAL A 693 8.14 -41.86 5.29
N GLY A 694 8.16 -42.51 6.46
CA GLY A 694 8.87 -43.76 6.68
C GLY A 694 8.62 -44.35 8.07
N GLN A 695 8.86 -45.65 8.20
CA GLN A 695 8.88 -46.40 9.46
C GLN A 695 10.30 -46.91 9.68
#